data_AF-A0A9D6FDK2-F1
#
_entry.id   AF-A0A9D6FDK2-F1
#
_cell.length_a   1.000
_cell.length_b   1.000
_cell.length_c   1.000
_cell.angle_alpha   90.00
_cell.angle_beta   90.00
_cell.angle_gamma   90.00
#
_symmetry.space_group_name_H-M   'P 1'
#
loop_
_entity.id
_entity.type
_entity.pdbx_description
1 polymer ?
#
loop_
_entity_poly.entity_id
_entity_poly.type
_entity_poly.pdbx_seq_one_letter_code
_entity_poly.pdbx_strand_id
1 'polypeptide(L)'
;MDFKNTLKAVTLELRHELEGRYDQHGNWQAGDLERRLASIGVRRDRTSVPVDELPHLVSEDIEARRVIDAFIKSHVEAGQSPEAAIAEFARDAAYTWANRLLALRCMEARGLIDEVILQKDAYGGRSLQHNRLAKKEPERCAGEDEGLFAVMFDEFARRALELPVLFDPRGPAVALRLSVAALKRCIALLSGTMAVKGQETASDEVFTAPDSLGWTYQYWNTEEKARVDDWLKTKKGFKCEGYDIVYKTGLYTEPYMVKFLVQNSLGAVWMGIQPNSRLCEKWEYYVRDADGAPVSKKPVSDITFLDPACGSGHFLIEAFELFYSMYVEEGAITDPGQICSSILERNLYGIDIDERAVQIAALALVMKAKEKAPHFVPRRVNIVATNIRLPAGKDHLEEFLRKYPEDVQLKPALFAVFEGLAHADELGSLLQIEEPVEKELQALKARYEAVGSPSEQLALWDEYQKPVQGKLPIGVESYEAWNVRAIGRIHAHFEAEAHGADLGAAFFGEAAAKGVTLLEMLSRRYDVVAANPPYMGSKSMGPVLKRHVELHFSSGKRDLYAAFILRCLQLAADGGRVAMVTQQSWMFLRSFADLRALDGEKRKKAQRAFGGVLREATIEALAHLGPRAFAEIGGEVVNTALFVLAKAKPAPDHRLTAFRLVGPKSSEEKDSLLREAIRPLRSTKGAAEKHPLREAARL
;
A
#
# COMPACT_ATOMS: atom_id res chain seq x y z
N MET A 1 -26.87 17.08 -3.50
CA MET A 1 -25.91 17.74 -2.60
C MET A 1 -24.53 17.20 -2.97
N ASP A 2 -23.57 18.04 -3.32
CA ASP A 2 -22.26 17.55 -3.82
C ASP A 2 -21.24 17.47 -2.67
N PHE A 3 -21.42 16.47 -1.81
CA PHE A 3 -20.55 16.21 -0.66
C PHE A 3 -19.07 16.05 -1.05
N LYS A 4 -18.77 15.65 -2.30
CA LYS A 4 -17.39 15.55 -2.81
C LYS A 4 -16.72 16.92 -2.91
N ASN A 5 -17.43 17.94 -3.39
CA ASN A 5 -16.89 19.30 -3.44
C ASN A 5 -16.61 19.85 -2.04
N THR A 6 -17.53 19.62 -1.08
CA THR A 6 -17.31 19.98 0.32
C THR A 6 -16.09 19.26 0.89
N LEU A 7 -15.96 17.95 0.67
CA LEU A 7 -14.82 17.16 1.13
C LEU A 7 -13.49 17.68 0.55
N LYS A 8 -13.47 17.97 -0.75
CA LYS A 8 -12.30 18.53 -1.43
C LYS A 8 -11.88 19.86 -0.84
N ALA A 9 -12.84 20.76 -0.63
CA ALA A 9 -12.57 22.08 -0.07
C ALA A 9 -12.05 22.00 1.37
N VAL A 10 -12.68 21.17 2.22
CA VAL A 10 -12.21 20.92 3.60
C VAL A 10 -10.79 20.32 3.59
N THR A 11 -10.54 19.35 2.71
CA THR A 11 -9.23 18.70 2.59
C THR A 11 -8.13 19.70 2.20
N LEU A 12 -8.39 20.56 1.22
CA LEU A 12 -7.42 21.58 0.79
C LEU A 12 -7.16 22.62 1.88
N GLU A 13 -8.19 23.06 2.60
CA GLU A 13 -8.02 23.97 3.74
C GLU A 13 -7.21 23.34 4.88
N LEU A 14 -7.41 22.05 5.18
CA LEU A 14 -6.57 21.31 6.12
C LEU A 14 -5.12 21.25 5.65
N ARG A 15 -4.87 20.93 4.37
CA ARG A 15 -3.53 20.92 3.79
C ARG A 15 -2.86 22.28 3.94
N HIS A 16 -3.55 23.35 3.55
CA HIS A 16 -3.00 24.70 3.59
C HIS A 16 -2.71 25.16 5.02
N GLU A 17 -3.55 24.76 5.98
CA GLU A 17 -3.33 25.06 7.39
C GLU A 17 -2.11 24.32 7.94
N LEU A 18 -1.98 23.01 7.66
CA LEU A 18 -1.01 22.14 8.30
C LEU A 18 0.35 22.11 7.58
N GLU A 19 0.35 21.82 6.28
CA GLU A 19 1.55 21.68 5.44
C GLU A 19 1.96 23.03 4.85
N GLY A 20 1.00 23.74 4.27
CA GLY A 20 1.23 24.99 3.54
C GLY A 20 0.79 24.91 2.08
N ARG A 21 1.15 25.92 1.30
CA ARG A 21 0.79 26.02 -0.13
C ARG A 21 1.71 26.96 -0.88
N TYR A 22 1.68 26.88 -2.21
CA TYR A 22 2.25 27.94 -3.06
C TYR A 22 1.20 29.03 -3.31
N ASP A 23 1.61 30.28 -3.26
CA ASP A 23 0.76 31.40 -3.66
C ASP A 23 0.72 31.57 -5.20
N GLN A 24 -0.09 32.54 -5.66
CA GLN A 24 -0.25 32.86 -7.09
C GLN A 24 1.05 33.31 -7.78
N HIS A 25 2.09 33.69 -7.02
CA HIS A 25 3.41 34.07 -7.53
C HIS A 25 4.40 32.90 -7.50
N GLY A 26 3.97 31.72 -7.04
CA GLY A 26 4.82 30.54 -6.92
C GLY A 26 5.71 30.56 -5.68
N ASN A 27 5.46 31.44 -4.70
CA ASN A 27 6.21 31.45 -3.45
C ASN A 27 5.57 30.49 -2.45
N TRP A 28 6.41 29.75 -1.72
CA TRP A 28 5.95 28.86 -0.67
C TRP A 28 5.46 29.64 0.55
N GLN A 29 4.26 29.32 1.01
CA GLN A 29 3.64 29.83 2.21
C GLN A 29 3.58 28.68 3.22
N ALA A 30 4.46 28.74 4.22
CA ALA A 30 4.59 27.72 5.25
C ALA A 30 3.28 27.53 6.03
N GLY A 31 2.85 26.27 6.20
CA GLY A 31 1.76 25.87 7.09
C GLY A 31 2.15 25.93 8.57
N ASP A 32 1.25 25.50 9.44
CA ASP A 32 1.43 25.50 10.89
C ASP A 32 2.67 24.72 11.31
N LEU A 33 2.90 23.54 10.74
CA LEU A 33 4.01 22.71 11.19
C LEU A 33 5.38 23.26 10.82
N GLU A 34 5.54 23.85 9.65
CA GLU A 34 6.80 24.51 9.31
C GLU A 34 7.03 25.77 10.17
N ARG A 35 5.96 26.51 10.51
CA ARG A 35 6.05 27.61 11.49
C ARG A 35 6.39 27.10 12.90
N ARG A 36 5.83 25.96 13.32
CA ARG A 36 6.14 25.32 14.60
C ARG A 36 7.59 24.84 14.66
N LEU A 37 8.09 24.19 13.61
CA LEU A 37 9.51 23.84 13.46
C LEU A 37 10.40 25.08 13.65
N ALA A 38 10.09 26.17 12.96
CA ALA A 38 10.84 27.42 13.08
C ALA A 38 10.83 27.99 14.51
N SER A 39 9.69 27.88 15.22
CA SER A 39 9.54 28.36 16.60
C SER A 39 10.36 27.57 17.63
N ILE A 40 10.68 26.30 17.31
CA ILE A 40 11.58 25.45 18.11
C ILE A 40 13.00 25.40 17.55
N GLY A 41 13.34 26.32 16.65
CA GLY A 41 14.69 26.51 16.13
C GLY A 41 15.09 25.65 14.92
N VAL A 42 14.20 24.80 14.40
CA VAL A 42 14.47 23.98 13.21
C VAL A 42 14.09 24.77 11.96
N ARG A 43 15.05 25.01 11.06
CA ARG A 43 14.84 25.90 9.90
C ARG A 43 15.27 25.22 8.62
N ARG A 44 14.42 25.33 7.60
CA ARG A 44 14.63 24.68 6.30
C ARG A 44 15.69 25.37 5.44
N ASP A 45 15.81 26.69 5.54
CA ASP A 45 16.57 27.54 4.61
C ASP A 45 17.90 28.07 5.19
N ARG A 46 18.21 27.70 6.44
CA ARG A 46 19.38 28.16 7.17
C ARG A 46 19.67 27.25 8.35
N THR A 47 20.83 27.43 8.96
CA THR A 47 21.25 26.66 10.13
C THR A 47 20.20 26.71 11.26
N SER A 48 19.83 25.53 11.74
CA SER A 48 18.98 25.38 12.92
C SER A 48 19.68 25.92 14.17
N VAL A 49 18.89 26.49 15.08
CA VAL A 49 19.38 27.04 16.34
C VAL A 49 19.53 25.90 17.36
N PRO A 50 20.67 25.79 18.07
CA PRO A 50 20.85 24.82 19.15
C PRO A 50 19.77 24.95 20.24
N VAL A 51 19.39 23.84 20.87
CA VAL A 51 18.29 23.81 21.86
C VAL A 51 18.63 24.62 23.12
N ASP A 52 19.89 24.60 23.51
CA ASP A 52 20.45 25.36 24.63
C ASP A 52 20.39 26.89 24.44
N GLU A 53 20.26 27.35 23.19
CA GLU A 53 20.04 28.76 22.86
C GLU A 53 18.55 29.17 22.85
N LEU A 54 17.62 28.25 23.19
CA LEU A 54 16.17 28.46 23.16
C LEU A 54 15.55 28.25 24.55
N PRO A 55 15.80 29.14 25.53
CA PRO A 55 15.37 28.96 26.93
C PRO A 55 13.85 29.06 27.13
N HIS A 56 13.10 29.51 26.12
CA HIS A 56 11.64 29.62 26.15
C HIS A 56 10.92 28.30 25.84
N LEU A 57 11.63 27.26 25.41
CA LEU A 57 11.00 25.99 25.06
C LEU A 57 10.45 25.28 26.30
N VAL A 58 9.20 24.84 26.20
CA VAL A 58 8.57 23.97 27.18
C VAL A 58 9.07 22.53 27.03
N SER A 59 8.85 21.68 28.04
CA SER A 59 9.34 20.30 28.06
C SER A 59 8.88 19.49 26.84
N GLU A 60 7.66 19.72 26.37
CA GLU A 60 7.13 19.06 25.18
C GLU A 60 7.86 19.49 23.89
N ASP A 61 8.24 20.76 23.78
CA ASP A 61 8.98 21.26 22.62
C ASP A 61 10.43 20.78 22.63
N ILE A 62 11.04 20.64 23.82
CA ILE A 62 12.37 20.03 23.99
C ILE A 62 12.34 18.56 23.55
N GLU A 63 11.32 17.81 23.94
CA GLU A 63 11.19 16.40 23.55
C GLU A 63 10.90 16.27 22.05
N ALA A 64 10.00 17.08 21.50
CA ALA A 64 9.75 17.15 20.07
C ALA A 64 11.05 17.41 19.29
N ARG A 65 11.86 18.35 19.78
CA ARG A 65 13.14 18.72 19.16
C ARG A 65 14.14 17.57 19.14
N ARG A 66 14.22 16.77 20.20
CA ARG A 66 15.06 15.56 20.24
C ARG A 66 14.68 14.55 19.16
N VAL A 67 13.38 14.29 19.01
CA VAL A 67 12.86 13.38 17.98
C VAL A 67 13.12 13.91 16.57
N ILE A 68 12.89 15.21 16.35
CA ILE A 68 13.13 15.86 15.05
C ILE A 68 14.62 15.84 14.68
N ASP A 69 15.51 16.19 15.60
CA ASP A 69 16.95 16.19 15.33
C ASP A 69 17.44 14.77 15.00
N ALA A 70 16.92 13.75 15.69
CA ALA A 70 17.22 12.35 15.39
C ALA A 70 16.64 11.90 14.03
N PHE A 71 15.42 12.33 13.68
CA PHE A 71 14.83 12.08 12.36
C PHE A 71 15.67 12.70 11.25
N ILE A 72 16.05 13.97 11.38
CA ILE A 72 16.86 14.67 10.37
C ILE A 72 18.21 13.97 10.24
N LYS A 73 18.84 13.61 11.36
CA LYS A 73 20.11 12.88 11.36
C LYS A 73 20.00 11.54 10.63
N SER A 74 18.97 10.73 10.89
CA SER A 74 18.80 9.44 10.22
C SER A 74 18.61 9.58 8.71
N HIS A 75 17.90 10.60 8.26
CA HIS A 75 17.70 10.89 6.84
C HIS A 75 18.97 11.38 6.16
N VAL A 76 19.77 12.20 6.84
CA VAL A 76 21.08 12.64 6.36
C VAL A 76 22.05 11.46 6.25
N GLU A 77 22.05 10.54 7.22
CA GLU A 77 22.84 9.29 7.16
C GLU A 77 22.38 8.35 6.05
N ALA A 78 21.10 8.44 5.64
CA ALA A 78 20.55 7.77 4.46
C ALA A 78 20.85 8.50 3.14
N GLY A 79 21.57 9.63 3.17
CA GLY A 79 22.05 10.36 1.99
C GLY A 79 21.16 11.51 1.53
N GLN A 80 20.14 11.90 2.30
CA GLN A 80 19.35 13.10 2.01
C GLN A 80 20.06 14.39 2.46
N SER A 81 19.69 15.53 1.87
CA SER A 81 20.12 16.83 2.39
C SER A 81 19.31 17.20 3.64
N PRO A 82 19.87 17.98 4.58
CA PRO A 82 19.13 18.46 5.75
C PRO A 82 17.84 19.20 5.38
N GLU A 83 17.86 20.01 4.32
CA GLU A 83 16.71 20.78 3.86
C GLU A 83 15.59 19.88 3.31
N ALA A 84 15.97 18.78 2.64
CA ALA A 84 15.03 17.78 2.17
C ALA A 84 14.41 17.01 3.34
N ALA A 85 15.23 16.59 4.32
CA ALA A 85 14.77 15.89 5.51
C ALA A 85 13.80 16.73 6.36
N ILE A 86 14.08 18.04 6.55
CA ILE A 86 13.17 18.96 7.25
C ILE A 86 11.84 19.11 6.49
N ALA A 87 11.90 19.22 5.16
CA ALA A 87 10.70 19.33 4.33
C ALA A 87 9.87 18.04 4.32
N GLU A 88 10.52 16.87 4.38
CA GLU A 88 9.89 15.56 4.53
C GLU A 88 9.21 15.45 5.90
N PHE A 89 9.91 15.77 6.98
CA PHE A 89 9.33 15.77 8.33
C PHE A 89 8.07 16.65 8.42
N ALA A 90 8.14 17.89 7.94
CA ALA A 90 7.00 18.81 7.99
C ALA A 90 5.78 18.27 7.21
N ARG A 91 6.02 17.65 6.05
CA ARG A 91 4.98 17.04 5.21
C ARG A 91 4.36 15.83 5.89
N ASP A 92 5.19 14.91 6.38
CA ASP A 92 4.75 13.65 6.99
C ASP A 92 4.01 13.91 8.30
N ALA A 93 4.47 14.89 9.08
CA ALA A 93 3.78 15.35 10.27
C ALA A 93 2.43 15.99 9.95
N ALA A 94 2.37 16.87 8.94
CA ALA A 94 1.13 17.58 8.59
C ALA A 94 0.06 16.58 8.14
N TYR A 95 0.50 15.63 7.32
CA TYR A 95 -0.36 14.60 6.82
C TYR A 95 -0.79 13.60 7.90
N THR A 96 0.12 13.17 8.79
CA THR A 96 -0.23 12.25 9.89
C THR A 96 -1.26 12.89 10.83
N TRP A 97 -1.10 14.17 11.17
CA TRP A 97 -2.12 14.92 11.90
C TRP A 97 -3.46 14.95 11.16
N ALA A 98 -3.45 15.29 9.87
CA ALA A 98 -4.66 15.31 9.06
C ALA A 98 -5.36 13.94 9.04
N ASN A 99 -4.62 12.87 8.75
CA ASN A 99 -5.12 11.51 8.71
C ASN A 99 -5.73 11.07 10.03
N ARG A 100 -5.09 11.36 11.17
CA ARG A 100 -5.66 11.03 12.49
C ARG A 100 -6.98 11.75 12.72
N LEU A 101 -7.05 13.05 12.46
CA LEU A 101 -8.27 13.82 12.66
C LEU A 101 -9.40 13.37 11.72
N LEU A 102 -9.09 13.12 10.45
CA LEU A 102 -10.03 12.59 9.47
C LEU A 102 -10.47 11.17 9.80
N ALA A 103 -9.57 10.32 10.27
CA ALA A 103 -9.86 8.97 10.71
C ALA A 103 -10.87 8.97 11.86
N LEU A 104 -10.59 9.76 12.91
CA LEU A 104 -11.51 9.91 14.04
C LEU A 104 -12.88 10.43 13.57
N ARG A 105 -12.88 11.45 12.70
CA ARG A 105 -14.11 12.02 12.14
C ARG A 105 -14.91 11.01 11.30
N CYS A 106 -14.23 10.18 10.52
CA CYS A 106 -14.82 9.10 9.74
C CYS A 106 -15.35 7.96 10.60
N MET A 107 -14.66 7.61 11.68
CA MET A 107 -15.06 6.57 12.62
C MET A 107 -16.28 7.01 13.44
N GLU A 108 -16.32 8.24 13.95
CA GLU A 108 -17.48 8.77 14.70
C GLU A 108 -18.72 8.88 13.80
N ALA A 109 -18.57 9.36 12.55
CA ALA A 109 -19.69 9.48 11.60
C ALA A 109 -20.34 8.12 11.27
N ARG A 110 -19.54 7.05 11.31
CA ARG A 110 -19.99 5.66 11.10
C ARG A 110 -20.42 4.96 12.40
N GLY A 111 -20.41 5.66 13.54
CA GLY A 111 -20.77 5.09 14.83
C GLY A 111 -19.81 4.02 15.35
N LEU A 112 -18.56 4.00 14.87
CA LEU A 112 -17.53 3.06 15.32
C LEU A 112 -16.88 3.49 16.64
N ILE A 113 -16.89 4.79 16.92
CA ILE A 113 -16.41 5.40 18.17
C ILE A 113 -17.37 6.51 18.61
N ASP A 114 -17.29 6.88 19.89
CA ASP A 114 -17.93 8.08 20.42
C ASP A 114 -17.33 9.36 19.80
N GLU A 115 -18.04 10.48 19.86
CA GLU A 115 -17.62 11.72 19.22
C GLU A 115 -16.37 12.34 19.87
N VAL A 116 -15.32 12.49 19.07
CA VAL A 116 -14.02 13.08 19.44
C VAL A 116 -13.82 14.42 18.74
N ILE A 117 -14.21 14.51 17.47
CA ILE A 117 -14.05 15.69 16.61
C ILE A 117 -15.35 16.51 16.55
N LEU A 118 -16.50 15.85 16.34
CA LEU A 118 -17.80 16.52 16.23
C LEU A 118 -18.15 17.30 17.49
N GLN A 119 -18.21 18.62 17.36
CA GLN A 119 -18.61 19.58 18.38
C GLN A 119 -20.13 19.75 18.38
N LYS A 120 -20.73 19.86 19.58
CA LYS A 120 -22.17 20.05 19.75
C LYS A 120 -22.47 21.17 20.75
N ASP A 121 -23.48 21.98 20.46
CA ASP A 121 -23.95 23.05 21.35
C ASP A 121 -24.40 22.50 22.71
N ALA A 122 -24.99 21.30 22.72
CA ALA A 122 -25.38 20.59 23.94
C ALA A 122 -24.21 20.32 24.90
N TYR A 123 -22.97 20.40 24.42
CA TYR A 123 -21.73 20.23 25.19
C TYR A 123 -20.94 21.54 25.31
N GLY A 124 -21.57 22.68 25.01
CA GLY A 124 -20.92 24.00 25.02
C GLY A 124 -19.88 24.15 23.92
N GLY A 125 -20.14 23.63 22.73
CA GLY A 125 -19.20 23.67 21.60
C GLY A 125 -18.05 22.67 21.69
N ARG A 126 -18.12 21.72 22.63
CA ARG A 126 -17.15 20.61 22.77
C ARG A 126 -17.64 19.35 22.07
N SER A 127 -16.72 18.42 21.81
CA SER A 127 -17.09 17.05 21.49
C SER A 127 -17.51 16.27 22.73
N LEU A 128 -18.09 15.08 22.55
CA LEU A 128 -18.55 14.26 23.68
C LEU A 128 -17.37 13.86 24.58
N GLN A 129 -16.26 13.39 24.00
CA GLN A 129 -15.06 13.04 24.80
C GLN A 129 -14.46 14.26 25.51
N HIS A 130 -14.40 15.40 24.84
CA HIS A 130 -13.89 16.62 25.45
C HIS A 130 -14.74 17.11 26.62
N ASN A 131 -16.08 17.05 26.49
CA ASN A 131 -17.00 17.35 27.58
C ASN A 131 -16.87 16.37 28.76
N ARG A 132 -16.60 15.08 28.48
CA ARG A 132 -16.37 14.08 29.53
C ARG A 132 -15.07 14.37 30.29
N LEU A 133 -13.99 14.71 29.58
CA LEU A 133 -12.71 15.10 30.18
C LEU A 133 -12.89 16.32 31.08
N ALA A 134 -13.48 17.40 30.57
CA ALA A 134 -13.68 18.64 31.30
C ALA A 134 -14.51 18.48 32.60
N LYS A 135 -15.38 17.46 32.68
CA LYS A 135 -16.17 17.15 33.89
C LYS A 135 -15.42 16.26 34.89
N LYS A 136 -14.58 15.34 34.41
CA LYS A 136 -13.88 14.36 35.25
C LYS A 136 -12.54 14.87 35.76
N GLU A 137 -11.82 15.57 34.90
CA GLU A 137 -10.43 16.01 35.08
C GLU A 137 -10.29 17.48 34.63
N PRO A 138 -11.00 18.43 35.28
CA PRO A 138 -11.01 19.85 34.88
C PRO A 138 -9.62 20.50 34.89
N GLU A 139 -8.70 19.99 35.71
CA GLU A 139 -7.31 20.42 35.77
C GLU A 139 -6.55 20.21 34.45
N ARG A 140 -6.88 19.15 33.69
CA ARG A 140 -6.32 18.89 32.37
C ARG A 140 -6.86 19.85 31.30
N CYS A 141 -7.87 20.64 31.63
CA CYS A 141 -8.49 21.65 30.76
C CYS A 141 -8.13 23.09 31.15
N ALA A 142 -7.24 23.31 32.10
CA ALA A 142 -6.90 24.66 32.60
C ALA A 142 -5.95 25.46 31.68
N GLY A 143 -5.33 24.83 30.69
CA GLY A 143 -4.39 25.45 29.75
C GLY A 143 -5.04 26.15 28.55
N GLU A 144 -4.22 26.77 27.69
CA GLU A 144 -4.67 27.50 26.49
C GLU A 144 -5.42 26.62 25.48
N ASP A 145 -5.08 25.33 25.42
CA ASP A 145 -5.74 24.35 24.55
C ASP A 145 -7.05 23.82 25.16
N GLU A 146 -7.39 24.20 26.40
CA GLU A 146 -8.59 23.78 27.12
C GLU A 146 -8.74 22.25 27.21
N GLY A 147 -7.62 21.51 27.17
CA GLY A 147 -7.57 20.04 27.20
C GLY A 147 -7.80 19.36 25.85
N LEU A 148 -7.77 20.09 24.73
CA LEU A 148 -7.86 19.49 23.39
C LEU A 148 -6.75 18.49 23.13
N PHE A 149 -5.49 18.80 23.47
CA PHE A 149 -4.40 17.86 23.28
C PHE A 149 -4.54 16.64 24.19
N ALA A 150 -5.02 16.82 25.41
CA ALA A 150 -5.32 15.71 26.31
C ALA A 150 -6.33 14.74 25.69
N VAL A 151 -7.43 15.24 25.12
CA VAL A 151 -8.42 14.41 24.42
C VAL A 151 -7.80 13.70 23.21
N MET A 152 -7.04 14.42 22.37
CA MET A 152 -6.45 13.83 21.16
C MET A 152 -5.45 12.73 21.51
N PHE A 153 -4.54 12.95 22.45
CA PHE A 153 -3.52 11.95 22.81
C PHE A 153 -4.10 10.77 23.59
N ASP A 154 -5.13 10.96 24.43
CA ASP A 154 -5.86 9.86 25.06
C ASP A 154 -6.58 9.00 24.03
N GLU A 155 -7.13 9.63 22.98
CA GLU A 155 -7.76 8.91 21.88
C GLU A 155 -6.71 8.20 21.00
N PHE A 156 -5.60 8.86 20.66
CA PHE A 156 -4.50 8.25 19.90
C PHE A 156 -3.94 7.02 20.62
N ALA A 157 -3.68 7.11 21.93
CA ALA A 157 -3.23 5.98 22.73
C ALA A 157 -4.24 4.81 22.71
N ARG A 158 -5.54 5.10 22.80
CA ARG A 158 -6.60 4.07 22.72
C ARG A 158 -6.67 3.42 21.33
N ARG A 159 -6.55 4.21 20.26
CA ARG A 159 -6.63 3.72 18.88
C ARG A 159 -5.33 3.05 18.41
N ALA A 160 -4.18 3.39 18.99
CA ALA A 160 -2.90 2.74 18.72
C ALA A 160 -2.90 1.24 19.05
N LEU A 161 -3.76 0.78 19.97
CA LEU A 161 -3.97 -0.64 20.25
C LEU A 161 -4.58 -1.40 19.06
N GLU A 162 -5.27 -0.71 18.17
CA GLU A 162 -5.96 -1.28 17.02
C GLU A 162 -5.23 -0.98 15.71
N LEU A 163 -4.60 0.20 15.60
CA LEU A 163 -3.97 0.65 14.36
C LEU A 163 -2.72 1.51 14.68
N PRO A 164 -1.63 0.88 15.15
CA PRO A 164 -0.43 1.60 15.59
C PRO A 164 0.20 2.42 14.47
N VAL A 165 0.22 1.92 13.23
CA VAL A 165 0.77 2.59 12.04
C VAL A 165 0.21 4.01 11.82
N LEU A 166 -1.02 4.27 12.27
CA LEU A 166 -1.63 5.60 12.18
C LEU A 166 -1.61 6.32 13.53
N PHE A 167 -1.92 5.65 14.63
CA PHE A 167 -2.25 6.31 15.90
C PHE A 167 -1.17 6.26 16.98
N ASP A 168 0.00 5.64 16.78
CA ASP A 168 1.04 5.59 17.83
C ASP A 168 1.37 7.02 18.33
N PRO A 169 1.08 7.36 19.59
CA PRO A 169 1.32 8.70 20.11
C PRO A 169 2.82 9.04 20.23
N ARG A 170 3.70 8.04 20.12
CA ARG A 170 5.17 8.19 20.15
C ARG A 170 5.77 8.31 18.74
N GLY A 171 4.94 8.20 17.70
CA GLY A 171 5.38 8.29 16.31
C GLY A 171 6.09 9.62 16.02
N PRO A 172 7.20 9.62 15.26
CA PRO A 172 8.00 10.82 14.97
C PRO A 172 7.17 11.97 14.39
N ALA A 173 6.25 11.65 13.48
CA ALA A 173 5.39 12.60 12.78
C ALA A 173 4.43 13.38 13.71
N VAL A 174 4.18 12.92 14.93
CA VAL A 174 3.33 13.64 15.91
C VAL A 174 4.08 14.14 17.13
N ALA A 175 5.40 13.95 17.16
CA ALA A 175 6.25 14.52 18.21
C ALA A 175 6.09 16.04 18.27
N LEU A 176 5.95 16.70 17.10
CA LEU A 176 5.62 18.11 17.02
C LEU A 176 4.10 18.31 17.10
N ARG A 177 3.65 18.95 18.18
CA ARG A 177 2.25 19.40 18.31
C ARG A 177 1.98 20.59 17.40
N LEU A 178 0.78 20.60 16.83
CA LEU A 178 0.20 21.77 16.16
C LEU A 178 0.16 22.97 17.12
N SER A 179 0.04 24.17 16.59
CA SER A 179 -0.45 25.28 17.41
C SER A 179 -1.90 25.03 17.86
N VAL A 180 -2.27 25.57 19.02
CA VAL A 180 -3.66 25.48 19.53
C VAL A 180 -4.65 26.04 18.50
N ALA A 181 -4.29 27.13 17.83
CA ALA A 181 -5.11 27.76 16.80
C ALA A 181 -5.33 26.84 15.60
N ALA A 182 -4.27 26.19 15.10
CA ALA A 182 -4.38 25.27 13.98
C ALA A 182 -5.21 24.03 14.34
N LEU A 183 -5.02 23.45 15.54
CA LEU A 183 -5.85 22.32 16.00
C LEU A 183 -7.33 22.70 16.11
N LYS A 184 -7.65 23.85 16.74
CA LYS A 184 -9.03 24.36 16.84
C LYS A 184 -9.63 24.58 15.45
N ARG A 185 -8.88 25.13 14.50
CA ARG A 185 -9.33 25.34 13.12
C ARG A 185 -9.61 24.01 12.41
N CYS A 186 -8.72 23.02 12.53
CA CYS A 186 -8.90 21.70 11.93
C CYS A 186 -10.15 20.99 12.47
N ILE A 187 -10.34 21.01 13.80
CA ILE A 187 -11.55 20.45 14.44
C ILE A 187 -12.80 21.15 13.94
N ALA A 188 -12.81 22.48 13.87
CA ALA A 188 -13.98 23.22 13.43
C ALA A 188 -14.33 22.99 11.96
N LEU A 189 -13.34 22.84 11.07
CA LEU A 189 -13.54 22.44 9.68
C LEU A 189 -14.19 21.05 9.58
N LEU A 190 -13.66 20.07 10.32
CA LEU A 190 -14.13 18.68 10.30
C LEU A 190 -15.48 18.49 11.01
N SER A 191 -15.73 19.27 12.05
CA SER A 191 -17.00 19.28 12.80
C SER A 191 -18.12 20.01 12.04
N GLY A 192 -17.81 20.75 10.98
CA GLY A 192 -18.79 21.57 10.27
C GLY A 192 -19.22 22.84 11.03
N THR A 193 -18.47 23.27 12.05
CA THR A 193 -18.70 24.55 12.75
C THR A 193 -18.02 25.73 12.04
N MET A 194 -17.15 25.45 11.06
CA MET A 194 -16.54 26.43 10.17
C MET A 194 -16.89 26.11 8.71
N ALA A 195 -17.38 27.12 7.98
CA ALA A 195 -17.62 27.01 6.55
C ALA A 195 -16.34 27.23 5.76
N VAL A 196 -16.19 26.50 4.64
CA VAL A 196 -15.17 26.80 3.63
C VAL A 196 -15.80 27.73 2.59
N LYS A 197 -15.05 28.76 2.16
CA LYS A 197 -15.59 29.81 1.30
C LYS A 197 -16.24 29.23 0.03
N GLY A 198 -17.53 29.54 -0.16
CA GLY A 198 -18.29 29.10 -1.34
C GLY A 198 -18.73 27.64 -1.30
N GLN A 199 -18.62 26.97 -0.14
CA GLN A 199 -19.12 25.62 0.10
C GLN A 199 -20.00 25.59 1.35
N GLU A 200 -20.82 24.55 1.48
CA GLU A 200 -21.53 24.25 2.72
C GLU A 200 -20.55 23.76 3.80
N THR A 201 -20.99 23.77 5.05
CA THR A 201 -20.23 23.17 6.15
C THR A 201 -20.18 21.65 6.01
N ALA A 202 -19.14 21.02 6.56
CA ALA A 202 -19.01 19.57 6.53
C ALA A 202 -20.10 18.90 7.38
N SER A 203 -20.89 18.00 6.78
CA SER A 203 -21.90 17.19 7.46
C SER A 203 -21.43 15.74 7.65
N ASP A 204 -22.18 14.92 8.38
CA ASP A 204 -21.88 13.47 8.51
C ASP A 204 -21.89 12.72 7.18
N GLU A 205 -22.67 13.19 6.19
CA GLU A 205 -22.72 12.56 4.85
C GLU A 205 -21.33 12.55 4.17
N VAL A 206 -20.57 13.63 4.35
CA VAL A 206 -19.20 13.77 3.83
C VAL A 206 -18.30 12.66 4.36
N PHE A 207 -18.47 12.30 5.63
CA PHE A 207 -17.58 11.38 6.31
C PHE A 207 -18.09 9.95 6.32
N THR A 208 -19.38 9.70 6.07
CA THR A 208 -19.96 8.34 5.96
C THR A 208 -19.83 7.73 4.57
N ALA A 209 -19.58 8.54 3.53
CA ALA A 209 -19.46 8.01 2.17
C ALA A 209 -18.35 6.94 2.07
N PRO A 210 -18.55 5.85 1.30
CA PRO A 210 -17.67 4.67 1.33
C PRO A 210 -16.18 4.99 1.10
N ASP A 211 -15.89 5.93 0.19
CA ASP A 211 -14.53 6.22 -0.26
C ASP A 211 -13.98 7.57 0.23
N SER A 212 -14.60 8.18 1.25
CA SER A 212 -14.21 9.51 1.74
C SER A 212 -12.71 9.63 2.03
N LEU A 213 -12.12 8.65 2.70
CA LEU A 213 -10.69 8.66 3.02
C LEU A 213 -9.82 8.60 1.76
N GLY A 214 -10.22 7.79 0.77
CA GLY A 214 -9.52 7.68 -0.51
C GLY A 214 -9.57 8.99 -1.31
N TRP A 215 -10.72 9.65 -1.34
CA TRP A 215 -10.86 10.97 -1.96
C TRP A 215 -10.06 12.05 -1.23
N THR A 216 -10.03 12.03 0.11
CA THR A 216 -9.21 12.97 0.87
C THR A 216 -7.73 12.84 0.52
N TYR A 217 -7.19 11.63 0.43
CA TYR A 217 -5.82 11.42 -0.04
C TYR A 217 -5.57 12.03 -1.43
N GLN A 218 -6.51 11.82 -2.35
CA GLN A 218 -6.40 12.36 -3.70
C GLN A 218 -6.46 13.90 -3.73
N TYR A 219 -7.41 14.48 -2.99
CA TYR A 219 -7.61 15.92 -2.93
C TYR A 219 -6.45 16.63 -2.27
N TRP A 220 -5.86 16.05 -1.22
CA TRP A 220 -4.63 16.55 -0.59
C TRP A 220 -3.51 16.74 -1.61
N ASN A 221 -3.31 15.77 -2.51
CA ASN A 221 -2.20 15.78 -3.45
C ASN A 221 -2.49 16.56 -4.76
N THR A 222 -3.68 17.16 -4.92
CA THR A 222 -4.13 17.71 -6.21
C THR A 222 -3.27 18.90 -6.68
N GLU A 223 -2.91 19.83 -5.79
CA GLU A 223 -2.11 21.01 -6.13
C GLU A 223 -0.67 20.63 -6.53
N GLU A 224 -0.07 19.70 -5.79
CA GLU A 224 1.27 19.20 -6.06
C GLU A 224 1.35 18.39 -7.35
N LYS A 225 0.33 17.56 -7.62
CA LYS A 225 0.18 16.87 -8.89
C LYS A 225 0.15 17.84 -10.06
N ALA A 226 -0.66 18.90 -9.98
CA ALA A 226 -0.75 19.91 -11.02
C ALA A 226 0.59 20.63 -11.25
N ARG A 227 1.34 20.89 -10.18
CA ARG A 227 2.67 21.51 -10.23
C ARG A 227 3.71 20.62 -10.90
N VAL A 228 3.76 19.34 -10.54
CA VAL A 228 4.66 18.35 -11.19
C VAL A 228 4.30 18.18 -12.66
N ASP A 229 3.00 18.17 -12.99
CA ASP A 229 2.52 18.11 -14.37
C ASP A 229 2.88 19.35 -15.20
N ASP A 230 2.86 20.54 -14.61
CA ASP A 230 3.35 21.76 -15.25
C ASP A 230 4.86 21.67 -15.48
N TRP A 231 5.64 21.30 -14.47
CA TRP A 231 7.09 21.21 -14.58
C TRP A 231 7.55 20.22 -15.64
N LEU A 232 6.87 19.08 -15.79
CA LEU A 232 7.14 18.13 -16.87
C LEU A 232 6.93 18.74 -18.27
N LYS A 233 6.10 19.77 -18.41
CA LYS A 233 5.84 20.49 -19.67
C LYS A 233 6.75 21.70 -19.86
N THR A 234 7.02 22.44 -18.78
CA THR A 234 7.65 23.77 -18.84
C THR A 234 9.14 23.75 -18.50
N LYS A 235 9.59 22.90 -17.58
CA LYS A 235 10.99 22.81 -17.14
C LYS A 235 11.78 21.83 -17.99
N LYS A 236 12.63 22.36 -18.87
CA LYS A 236 13.50 21.54 -19.73
C LYS A 236 14.38 20.63 -18.88
N GLY A 237 14.30 19.32 -19.13
CA GLY A 237 15.14 18.31 -18.49
C GLY A 237 14.59 17.75 -17.18
N PHE A 238 13.51 18.33 -16.62
CA PHE A 238 12.90 17.84 -15.38
C PHE A 238 12.49 16.37 -15.48
N LYS A 239 12.68 15.64 -14.38
CA LYS A 239 12.35 14.23 -14.17
C LYS A 239 11.70 14.09 -12.80
N CYS A 240 10.78 13.15 -12.68
CA CYS A 240 10.18 12.79 -11.41
C CYS A 240 11.15 11.88 -10.65
N GLU A 241 11.60 12.35 -9.50
CA GLU A 241 12.48 11.67 -8.54
C GLU A 241 11.87 11.81 -7.14
N GLY A 242 12.17 10.86 -6.25
CA GLY A 242 11.57 10.80 -4.92
C GLY A 242 10.06 11.05 -4.91
N TYR A 243 9.63 12.03 -4.11
CA TYR A 243 8.22 12.33 -3.89
C TYR A 243 7.45 12.83 -5.12
N ASP A 244 8.13 13.33 -6.15
CA ASP A 244 7.47 13.73 -7.40
C ASP A 244 6.79 12.53 -8.08
N ILE A 245 7.32 11.31 -7.85
CA ILE A 245 6.72 10.07 -8.33
C ILE A 245 5.32 9.91 -7.72
N VAL A 246 5.19 10.10 -6.39
CA VAL A 246 3.92 9.98 -5.66
C VAL A 246 2.88 10.94 -6.23
N TYR A 247 3.21 12.23 -6.32
CA TYR A 247 2.31 13.26 -6.86
C TYR A 247 1.90 12.97 -8.30
N LYS A 248 2.87 12.60 -9.15
CA LYS A 248 2.62 12.36 -10.57
C LYS A 248 1.68 11.17 -10.78
N THR A 249 1.86 10.11 -10.00
CA THR A 249 1.30 8.80 -10.30
C THR A 249 0.01 8.47 -9.56
N GLY A 250 -0.30 9.17 -8.48
CA GLY A 250 -1.55 8.98 -7.73
C GLY A 250 -2.78 9.14 -8.63
N LEU A 251 -3.51 8.04 -8.83
CA LEU A 251 -4.74 7.99 -9.62
C LEU A 251 -5.76 7.09 -8.94
N TYR A 252 -6.90 7.68 -8.60
CA TYR A 252 -8.04 6.98 -8.01
C TYR A 252 -8.71 6.04 -9.02
N THR A 253 -9.08 4.83 -8.59
CA THR A 253 -9.73 3.82 -9.44
C THR A 253 -11.24 3.82 -9.24
N GLU A 254 -12.01 3.91 -10.32
CA GLU A 254 -13.47 3.89 -10.24
C GLU A 254 -14.02 2.55 -9.71
N PRO A 255 -15.08 2.55 -8.88
CA PRO A 255 -15.61 1.34 -8.25
C PRO A 255 -15.94 0.21 -9.23
N TYR A 256 -16.49 0.52 -10.41
CA TYR A 256 -16.83 -0.50 -11.41
C TYR A 256 -15.61 -1.20 -12.00
N MET A 257 -14.46 -0.51 -12.10
CA MET A 257 -13.21 -1.10 -12.58
C MET A 257 -12.66 -2.07 -11.55
N VAL A 258 -12.65 -1.67 -10.26
CA VAL A 258 -12.20 -2.50 -9.15
C VAL A 258 -13.06 -3.76 -9.07
N LYS A 259 -14.39 -3.61 -9.08
CA LYS A 259 -15.33 -4.75 -9.06
C LYS A 259 -15.14 -5.69 -10.23
N PHE A 260 -15.00 -5.17 -11.46
CA PHE A 260 -14.72 -5.99 -12.63
C PHE A 260 -13.44 -6.82 -12.44
N LEU A 261 -12.35 -6.19 -12.00
CA LEU A 261 -11.07 -6.87 -11.86
C LEU A 261 -11.06 -7.89 -10.72
N VAL A 262 -11.59 -7.54 -9.55
CA VAL A 262 -11.61 -8.43 -8.36
C VAL A 262 -12.57 -9.61 -8.58
N GLN A 263 -13.76 -9.39 -9.14
CA GLN A 263 -14.71 -10.47 -9.41
C GLN A 263 -14.18 -11.45 -10.48
N ASN A 264 -13.50 -10.94 -11.52
CA ASN A 264 -12.93 -11.79 -12.57
C ASN A 264 -11.54 -12.35 -12.25
N SER A 265 -10.97 -12.05 -11.08
CA SER A 265 -9.72 -12.64 -10.62
C SER A 265 -9.94 -13.49 -9.37
N LEU A 266 -10.13 -12.85 -8.21
CA LEU A 266 -10.42 -13.54 -6.94
C LEU A 266 -11.72 -14.36 -7.02
N GLY A 267 -12.79 -13.76 -7.56
CA GLY A 267 -14.04 -14.48 -7.78
C GLY A 267 -13.88 -15.66 -8.75
N ALA A 268 -13.08 -15.49 -9.82
CA ALA A 268 -12.78 -16.58 -10.76
C ALA A 268 -11.97 -17.73 -10.10
N VAL A 269 -11.01 -17.41 -9.24
CA VAL A 269 -10.29 -18.41 -8.42
C VAL A 269 -11.29 -19.20 -7.56
N TRP A 270 -12.19 -18.52 -6.86
CA TRP A 270 -13.22 -19.19 -6.05
C TRP A 270 -14.13 -20.08 -6.86
N MET A 271 -14.64 -19.62 -8.01
CA MET A 271 -15.48 -20.43 -8.88
C MET A 271 -14.74 -21.63 -9.48
N GLY A 272 -13.42 -21.53 -9.67
CA GLY A 272 -12.58 -22.67 -10.04
C GLY A 272 -12.48 -23.72 -8.93
N ILE A 273 -12.43 -23.31 -7.66
CA ILE A 273 -12.38 -24.20 -6.49
C ILE A 273 -13.77 -24.78 -6.18
N GLN A 274 -14.81 -23.94 -6.22
CA GLN A 274 -16.20 -24.24 -5.92
C GLN A 274 -17.13 -23.91 -7.12
N PRO A 275 -17.17 -24.75 -8.18
CA PRO A 275 -17.96 -24.47 -9.39
C PRO A 275 -19.46 -24.32 -9.18
N ASN A 276 -19.98 -24.88 -8.07
CA ASN A 276 -21.39 -24.83 -7.70
C ASN A 276 -21.73 -23.67 -6.74
N SER A 277 -20.74 -22.83 -6.37
CA SER A 277 -20.97 -21.65 -5.53
C SER A 277 -22.04 -20.76 -6.14
N ARG A 278 -22.90 -20.22 -5.27
CA ARG A 278 -23.94 -19.26 -5.68
C ARG A 278 -23.52 -17.81 -5.43
N LEU A 279 -22.33 -17.57 -4.88
CA LEU A 279 -21.83 -16.21 -4.65
C LEU A 279 -21.75 -15.40 -5.94
N CYS A 280 -21.42 -16.04 -7.06
CA CYS A 280 -21.35 -15.40 -8.37
C CYS A 280 -22.70 -14.82 -8.86
N GLU A 281 -23.84 -15.28 -8.30
CA GLU A 281 -25.15 -14.71 -8.61
C GLU A 281 -25.25 -13.23 -8.19
N LYS A 282 -24.45 -12.77 -7.23
CA LYS A 282 -24.41 -11.38 -6.76
C LYS A 282 -23.33 -10.53 -7.45
N TRP A 283 -22.41 -11.14 -8.20
CA TRP A 283 -21.28 -10.44 -8.82
C TRP A 283 -21.68 -9.81 -10.15
N GLU A 284 -21.88 -8.49 -10.13
CA GLU A 284 -22.42 -7.72 -11.26
C GLU A 284 -21.54 -7.73 -12.51
N TYR A 285 -20.23 -7.89 -12.33
CA TYR A 285 -19.21 -7.77 -13.36
C TYR A 285 -18.50 -9.11 -13.65
N TYR A 286 -18.92 -10.20 -13.02
CA TYR A 286 -18.30 -11.51 -13.24
C TYR A 286 -18.66 -12.11 -14.61
N VAL A 287 -17.62 -12.50 -15.36
CA VAL A 287 -17.69 -13.12 -16.68
C VAL A 287 -17.57 -14.64 -16.50
N ARG A 288 -18.71 -15.29 -16.32
CA ARG A 288 -18.79 -16.72 -15.95
C ARG A 288 -18.17 -17.68 -16.97
N ASP A 289 -18.37 -17.39 -18.25
CA ASP A 289 -17.95 -18.24 -19.38
C ASP A 289 -16.54 -17.90 -19.90
N ALA A 290 -15.72 -17.19 -19.12
CA ALA A 290 -14.34 -16.92 -19.48
C ALA A 290 -13.54 -18.23 -19.58
N ASP A 291 -12.73 -18.36 -20.64
CA ASP A 291 -11.83 -19.49 -20.81
C ASP A 291 -10.65 -19.31 -19.83
N GLY A 292 -10.78 -19.95 -18.67
CA GLY A 292 -9.90 -19.73 -17.53
C GLY A 292 -8.89 -20.85 -17.30
N ALA A 293 -7.73 -20.52 -16.76
CA ALA A 293 -6.76 -21.51 -16.34
C ALA A 293 -7.31 -22.39 -15.20
N PRO A 294 -6.93 -23.69 -15.11
CA PRO A 294 -7.36 -24.53 -14.00
C PRO A 294 -6.90 -23.96 -12.65
N VAL A 295 -7.70 -24.19 -11.61
CA VAL A 295 -7.43 -23.75 -10.23
C VAL A 295 -7.29 -24.99 -9.34
N SER A 296 -6.26 -25.02 -8.49
CA SER A 296 -6.10 -26.08 -7.50
C SER A 296 -7.07 -25.89 -6.33
N LYS A 297 -7.68 -26.98 -5.87
CA LYS A 297 -8.53 -26.93 -4.68
C LYS A 297 -7.69 -26.61 -3.44
N LYS A 298 -8.14 -25.62 -2.66
CA LYS A 298 -7.57 -25.22 -1.37
C LYS A 298 -8.65 -24.51 -0.53
N PRO A 299 -8.53 -24.47 0.80
CA PRO A 299 -9.45 -23.70 1.63
C PRO A 299 -9.29 -22.19 1.35
N VAL A 300 -10.33 -21.42 1.62
CA VAL A 300 -10.32 -19.96 1.44
C VAL A 300 -9.19 -19.30 2.25
N SER A 301 -8.79 -19.87 3.39
CA SER A 301 -7.67 -19.40 4.21
C SER A 301 -6.31 -19.40 3.54
N ASP A 302 -6.17 -20.16 2.45
CA ASP A 302 -4.92 -20.36 1.74
C ASP A 302 -4.89 -19.60 0.41
N ILE A 303 -5.96 -18.88 0.06
CA ILE A 303 -6.03 -18.04 -1.14
C ILE A 303 -5.40 -16.69 -0.83
N THR A 304 -4.39 -16.28 -1.60
CA THR A 304 -3.66 -15.03 -1.35
C THR A 304 -3.91 -13.96 -2.42
N PHE A 305 -4.05 -12.71 -1.99
CA PHE A 305 -4.33 -11.54 -2.83
C PHE A 305 -3.34 -10.42 -2.51
N LEU A 306 -2.59 -9.97 -3.52
CA LEU A 306 -1.67 -8.85 -3.42
C LEU A 306 -2.16 -7.67 -4.27
N ASP A 307 -2.16 -6.48 -3.69
CA ASP A 307 -2.09 -5.23 -4.44
C ASP A 307 -0.69 -4.58 -4.27
N PRO A 308 0.18 -4.62 -5.30
CA PRO A 308 1.55 -4.11 -5.23
C PRO A 308 1.66 -2.58 -5.42
N ALA A 309 0.56 -1.86 -5.62
CA ALA A 309 0.51 -0.40 -5.68
C ALA A 309 -0.85 0.07 -5.11
N CYS A 310 -1.08 -0.26 -3.84
CA CYS A 310 -2.43 -0.32 -3.29
C CYS A 310 -3.11 1.03 -3.06
N GLY A 311 -2.34 2.12 -3.02
CA GLY A 311 -2.82 3.43 -2.64
C GLY A 311 -3.63 3.36 -1.34
N SER A 312 -4.83 3.95 -1.36
CA SER A 312 -5.78 3.92 -0.25
C SER A 312 -6.58 2.60 -0.11
N GLY A 313 -6.24 1.56 -0.87
CA GLY A 313 -6.67 0.18 -0.61
C GLY A 313 -7.96 -0.29 -1.29
N HIS A 314 -8.44 0.37 -2.36
CA HIS A 314 -9.72 0.03 -2.99
C HIS A 314 -9.83 -1.43 -3.45
N PHE A 315 -8.77 -2.01 -4.04
CA PHE A 315 -8.75 -3.43 -4.39
C PHE A 315 -8.80 -4.33 -3.16
N LEU A 316 -8.09 -3.96 -2.09
CA LEU A 316 -8.06 -4.72 -0.84
C LEU A 316 -9.43 -4.69 -0.14
N ILE A 317 -10.13 -3.56 -0.18
CA ILE A 317 -11.47 -3.39 0.39
C ILE A 317 -12.51 -4.24 -0.37
N GLU A 318 -12.50 -4.21 -1.71
CA GLU A 318 -13.39 -5.05 -2.51
C GLU A 318 -13.05 -6.55 -2.33
N ALA A 319 -11.77 -6.90 -2.27
CA ALA A 319 -11.33 -8.27 -2.01
C ALA A 319 -11.75 -8.74 -0.60
N PHE A 320 -11.70 -7.88 0.42
CA PHE A 320 -12.16 -8.18 1.77
C PHE A 320 -13.63 -8.64 1.79
N GLU A 321 -14.53 -7.92 1.11
CA GLU A 321 -15.96 -8.28 1.05
C GLU A 321 -16.19 -9.61 0.32
N LEU A 322 -15.42 -9.88 -0.74
CA LEU A 322 -15.47 -11.16 -1.45
C LEU A 322 -14.97 -12.30 -0.57
N PHE A 323 -13.81 -12.15 0.08
CA PHE A 323 -13.28 -13.14 1.00
C PHE A 323 -14.25 -13.42 2.15
N TYR A 324 -14.83 -12.39 2.77
CA TYR A 324 -15.80 -12.57 3.85
C TYR A 324 -16.98 -13.44 3.40
N SER A 325 -17.49 -13.20 2.20
CA SER A 325 -18.56 -14.01 1.61
C SER A 325 -18.12 -15.46 1.34
N MET A 326 -16.87 -15.67 0.92
CA MET A 326 -16.29 -17.01 0.71
C MET A 326 -16.11 -17.78 2.02
N TYR A 327 -15.60 -17.15 3.09
CA TYR A 327 -15.50 -17.77 4.41
C TYR A 327 -16.86 -18.19 4.95
N VAL A 328 -17.88 -17.33 4.79
CA VAL A 328 -19.26 -17.64 5.20
C VAL A 328 -19.81 -18.83 4.40
N GLU A 329 -19.55 -18.92 3.09
CA GLU A 329 -19.99 -20.06 2.26
C GLU A 329 -19.21 -21.35 2.58
N GLU A 330 -17.90 -21.27 2.82
CA GLU A 330 -17.08 -22.42 3.20
C GLU A 330 -17.47 -22.98 4.58
N GLY A 331 -17.83 -22.10 5.51
CA GLY A 331 -18.39 -22.45 6.82
C GLY A 331 -17.39 -23.07 7.81
N ALA A 332 -16.11 -23.16 7.47
CA ALA A 332 -15.07 -23.69 8.36
C ALA A 332 -14.78 -22.77 9.56
N ILE A 333 -14.93 -21.46 9.37
CA ILE A 333 -14.84 -20.43 10.42
C ILE A 333 -16.16 -19.66 10.39
N THR A 334 -16.85 -19.60 11.53
CA THR A 334 -18.19 -18.97 11.63
C THR A 334 -18.20 -17.68 12.44
N ASP A 335 -17.19 -17.45 13.29
CA ASP A 335 -17.07 -16.23 14.08
C ASP A 335 -16.61 -15.06 13.18
N PRO A 336 -17.37 -13.94 13.11
CA PRO A 336 -17.02 -12.79 12.27
C PRO A 336 -15.63 -12.22 12.57
N GLY A 337 -15.23 -12.17 13.83
CA GLY A 337 -13.91 -11.67 14.22
C GLY A 337 -12.77 -12.57 13.74
N GLN A 338 -12.94 -13.89 13.84
CA GLN A 338 -11.99 -14.87 13.30
C GLN A 338 -11.90 -14.84 11.77
N ILE A 339 -13.03 -14.63 11.08
CA ILE A 339 -13.06 -14.40 9.63
C ILE A 339 -12.25 -13.15 9.30
N CYS A 340 -12.53 -12.02 9.97
CA CYS A 340 -11.79 -10.77 9.75
C CYS A 340 -10.28 -10.93 10.02
N SER A 341 -9.89 -11.59 11.10
CA SER A 341 -8.48 -11.91 11.39
C SER A 341 -7.85 -12.73 10.27
N SER A 342 -8.53 -13.79 9.80
CA SER A 342 -8.00 -14.64 8.73
C SER A 342 -7.81 -13.87 7.42
N ILE A 343 -8.74 -12.98 7.08
CA ILE A 343 -8.65 -12.13 5.89
C ILE A 343 -7.43 -11.19 5.97
N LEU A 344 -7.27 -10.47 7.08
CA LEU A 344 -6.20 -9.48 7.23
C LEU A 344 -4.81 -10.10 7.43
N GLU A 345 -4.73 -11.28 8.06
CA GLU A 345 -3.48 -11.94 8.42
C GLU A 345 -2.97 -12.90 7.32
N ARG A 346 -3.87 -13.49 6.52
CA ARG A 346 -3.52 -14.58 5.59
C ARG A 346 -3.88 -14.33 4.13
N ASN A 347 -4.92 -13.54 3.87
CA ASN A 347 -5.45 -13.39 2.51
C ASN A 347 -4.98 -12.10 1.84
N LEU A 348 -5.05 -10.95 2.51
CA LEU A 348 -4.78 -9.65 1.92
C LEU A 348 -3.35 -9.17 2.17
N TYR A 349 -2.73 -8.64 1.12
CA TYR A 349 -1.39 -8.05 1.13
C TYR A 349 -1.38 -6.77 0.30
N GLY A 350 -0.76 -5.71 0.81
CA GLY A 350 -0.68 -4.41 0.14
C GLY A 350 0.71 -3.81 0.21
N ILE A 351 1.17 -3.25 -0.91
CA ILE A 351 2.41 -2.48 -0.97
C ILE A 351 2.09 -1.15 -1.64
N ASP A 352 2.54 -0.04 -1.05
CA ASP A 352 2.54 1.25 -1.72
C ASP A 352 3.85 1.99 -1.46
N ILE A 353 4.18 2.94 -2.33
CA ILE A 353 5.38 3.77 -2.17
C ILE A 353 5.17 4.84 -1.10
N ASP A 354 3.91 5.20 -0.84
CA ASP A 354 3.53 6.29 0.05
C ASP A 354 2.90 5.77 1.36
N GLU A 355 3.61 5.97 2.46
CA GLU A 355 3.15 5.60 3.82
C GLU A 355 1.81 6.23 4.17
N ARG A 356 1.55 7.40 3.61
CA ARG A 356 0.33 8.15 3.79
C ARG A 356 -0.89 7.36 3.28
N ALA A 357 -0.75 6.80 2.08
CA ALA A 357 -1.77 5.97 1.47
C ALA A 357 -1.94 4.64 2.24
N VAL A 358 -0.84 4.06 2.71
CA VAL A 358 -0.82 2.84 3.54
C VAL A 358 -1.58 3.03 4.85
N GLN A 359 -1.41 4.16 5.54
CA GLN A 359 -2.18 4.48 6.75
C GLN A 359 -3.69 4.48 6.47
N ILE A 360 -4.12 5.06 5.35
CA ILE A 360 -5.54 5.10 4.96
C ILE A 360 -6.05 3.70 4.60
N ALA A 361 -5.29 2.93 3.82
CA ALA A 361 -5.66 1.58 3.44
C ALA A 361 -5.80 0.67 4.67
N ALA A 362 -4.86 0.75 5.62
CA ALA A 362 -4.91 0.01 6.88
C ALA A 362 -6.15 0.41 7.70
N LEU A 363 -6.42 1.71 7.82
CA LEU A 363 -7.61 2.22 8.50
C LEU A 363 -8.91 1.71 7.85
N ALA A 364 -9.03 1.80 6.53
CA ALA A 364 -10.21 1.38 5.81
C ALA A 364 -10.49 -0.12 6.00
N LEU A 365 -9.45 -0.95 5.98
CA LEU A 365 -9.55 -2.39 6.26
C LEU A 365 -9.99 -2.67 7.71
N VAL A 366 -9.43 -1.97 8.70
CA VAL A 366 -9.85 -2.13 10.10
C VAL A 366 -11.28 -1.67 10.32
N MET A 367 -11.70 -0.57 9.69
CA MET A 367 -13.09 -0.11 9.72
C MET A 367 -14.03 -1.15 9.09
N LYS A 368 -13.67 -1.72 7.94
CA LYS A 368 -14.41 -2.82 7.31
C LYS A 368 -14.54 -4.03 8.21
N ALA A 369 -13.49 -4.41 8.91
CA ALA A 369 -13.55 -5.49 9.90
C ALA A 369 -14.47 -5.13 11.08
N LYS A 370 -14.40 -3.90 11.60
CA LYS A 370 -15.27 -3.43 12.69
C LYS A 370 -16.75 -3.34 12.28
N GLU A 371 -17.05 -3.04 11.03
CA GLU A 371 -18.42 -3.12 10.48
C GLU A 371 -19.00 -4.55 10.57
N LYS A 372 -18.16 -5.58 10.48
CA LYS A 372 -18.57 -6.99 10.65
C LYS A 372 -18.50 -7.45 12.12
N ALA A 373 -17.53 -6.96 12.87
CA ALA A 373 -17.24 -7.34 14.24
C ALA A 373 -16.86 -6.09 15.07
N PRO A 374 -17.80 -5.41 15.76
CA PRO A 374 -17.59 -4.10 16.37
C PRO A 374 -16.41 -3.99 17.35
N HIS A 375 -16.11 -5.06 18.08
CA HIS A 375 -15.01 -5.12 19.05
C HIS A 375 -13.72 -5.71 18.48
N PHE A 376 -13.63 -5.84 17.15
CA PHE A 376 -12.45 -6.40 16.49
C PHE A 376 -11.22 -5.53 16.74
N VAL A 377 -10.11 -6.20 17.06
CA VAL A 377 -8.77 -5.65 17.18
C VAL A 377 -7.86 -6.51 16.31
N PRO A 378 -7.25 -5.96 15.25
CA PRO A 378 -6.38 -6.73 14.38
C PRO A 378 -5.09 -7.12 15.11
N ARG A 379 -4.58 -8.32 14.83
CA ARG A 379 -3.23 -8.72 15.26
C ARG A 379 -2.16 -8.28 14.27
N ARG A 380 -2.47 -8.38 12.97
CA ARG A 380 -1.61 -7.98 11.87
C ARG A 380 -2.46 -7.53 10.70
N VAL A 381 -2.00 -6.50 10.00
CA VAL A 381 -2.49 -6.10 8.68
C VAL A 381 -1.27 -6.14 7.76
N ASN A 382 -1.29 -7.00 6.75
CA ASN A 382 -0.13 -7.18 5.87
C ASN A 382 -0.05 -6.07 4.81
N ILE A 383 0.18 -4.84 5.25
CA ILE A 383 0.37 -3.69 4.37
C ILE A 383 1.66 -2.96 4.75
N VAL A 384 2.45 -2.54 3.76
CA VAL A 384 3.75 -1.91 3.98
C VAL A 384 4.00 -0.79 2.99
N ALA A 385 4.62 0.27 3.49
CA ALA A 385 5.10 1.38 2.67
C ALA A 385 6.57 1.18 2.30
N THR A 386 6.98 1.61 1.11
CA THR A 386 8.37 1.45 0.66
C THR A 386 9.23 2.70 0.86
N ASN A 387 8.74 3.74 1.55
CA ASN A 387 9.50 4.93 1.96
C ASN A 387 10.54 4.61 3.05
N ILE A 388 11.32 3.55 2.84
CA ILE A 388 12.31 3.02 3.78
C ILE A 388 13.61 3.81 3.63
N ARG A 389 14.10 4.34 4.75
CA ARG A 389 15.36 5.10 4.85
C ARG A 389 16.35 4.33 5.71
N LEU A 390 17.26 3.61 5.07
CA LEU A 390 18.36 2.93 5.74
C LEU A 390 19.65 3.74 5.60
N PRO A 391 20.50 3.81 6.65
CA PRO A 391 21.81 4.44 6.57
C PRO A 391 22.66 3.86 5.44
N ALA A 392 23.44 4.70 4.75
CA ALA A 392 24.32 4.23 3.67
C ALA A 392 25.50 3.37 4.17
N GLY A 393 25.91 3.58 5.43
CA GLY A 393 26.95 2.82 6.11
C GLY A 393 26.47 1.50 6.70
N LYS A 394 27.41 0.65 7.12
CA LYS A 394 27.13 -0.68 7.72
C LYS A 394 27.10 -0.65 9.25
N ASP A 395 27.53 0.46 9.85
CA ASP A 395 27.79 0.59 11.29
C ASP A 395 26.56 0.27 12.16
N HIS A 396 25.39 0.79 11.80
CA HIS A 396 24.14 0.53 12.52
C HIS A 396 23.75 -0.96 12.51
N LEU A 397 23.93 -1.63 11.37
CA LEU A 397 23.65 -3.07 11.27
C LEU A 397 24.71 -3.90 12.00
N GLU A 398 25.97 -3.47 12.00
CA GLU A 398 27.02 -4.13 12.78
C GLU A 398 26.82 -3.96 14.30
N GLU A 399 26.36 -2.80 14.74
CA GLU A 399 25.97 -2.55 16.13
C GLU A 399 24.77 -3.40 16.53
N PHE A 400 23.74 -3.48 15.69
CA PHE A 400 22.61 -4.38 15.86
C PHE A 400 23.08 -5.83 16.05
N LEU A 401 23.94 -6.33 15.16
CA LEU A 401 24.45 -7.70 15.23
C LEU A 401 25.33 -7.97 16.46
N ARG A 402 25.97 -6.94 17.01
CA ARG A 402 26.70 -7.03 18.28
C ARG A 402 25.76 -7.19 19.48
N LYS A 403 24.56 -6.60 19.41
CA LYS A 403 23.50 -6.73 20.41
C LYS A 403 22.77 -8.08 20.32
N TYR A 404 22.63 -8.62 19.11
CA TYR A 404 22.00 -9.92 18.82
C TYR A 404 23.00 -10.89 18.18
N PRO A 405 23.97 -11.45 18.95
CA PRO A 405 25.04 -12.29 18.42
C PRO A 405 24.54 -13.57 17.72
N GLU A 406 23.35 -14.04 18.04
CA GLU A 406 22.67 -15.17 17.39
C GLU A 406 22.31 -14.91 15.91
N ASP A 407 22.22 -13.64 15.49
CA ASP A 407 21.90 -13.24 14.12
C ASP A 407 23.14 -12.93 13.29
N VAL A 408 24.34 -12.93 13.87
CA VAL A 408 25.61 -12.66 13.16
C VAL A 408 25.81 -13.58 11.96
N GLN A 409 25.28 -14.80 12.01
CA GLN A 409 25.39 -15.77 10.93
C GLN A 409 24.58 -15.35 9.70
N LEU A 410 23.56 -14.51 9.87
CA LEU A 410 22.71 -13.95 8.82
C LEU A 410 23.27 -12.63 8.25
N LYS A 411 24.43 -12.16 8.73
CA LYS A 411 25.08 -10.92 8.29
C LYS A 411 25.15 -10.77 6.75
N PRO A 412 25.59 -11.77 5.96
CA PRO A 412 25.65 -11.62 4.51
C PRO A 412 24.27 -11.40 3.88
N ALA A 413 23.26 -12.14 4.34
CA ALA A 413 21.89 -11.99 3.86
C ALA A 413 21.30 -10.63 4.25
N LEU A 414 21.50 -10.18 5.49
CA LEU A 414 21.05 -8.86 5.95
C LEU A 414 21.71 -7.71 5.17
N PHE A 415 23.01 -7.85 4.83
CA PHE A 415 23.70 -6.90 3.97
C PHE A 415 23.07 -6.87 2.57
N ALA A 416 22.78 -8.02 1.98
CA ALA A 416 22.10 -8.10 0.69
C ALA A 416 20.68 -7.49 0.73
N VAL A 417 19.94 -7.68 1.83
CA VAL A 417 18.64 -7.02 2.04
C VAL A 417 18.81 -5.50 2.03
N PHE A 418 19.74 -4.97 2.81
CA PHE A 418 19.89 -3.53 3.00
C PHE A 418 20.41 -2.85 1.72
N GLU A 419 21.37 -3.48 1.03
CA GLU A 419 21.85 -3.02 -0.28
C GLU A 419 20.73 -3.10 -1.32
N GLY A 420 19.89 -4.14 -1.27
CA GLY A 420 18.76 -4.31 -2.17
C GLY A 420 17.60 -3.33 -1.92
N LEU A 421 17.43 -2.88 -0.67
CA LEU A 421 16.42 -1.88 -0.29
C LEU A 421 16.84 -0.44 -0.62
N ALA A 422 18.05 -0.24 -1.14
CA ALA A 422 18.46 1.07 -1.64
C ALA A 422 17.45 1.58 -2.68
N HIS A 423 17.00 2.82 -2.50
CA HIS A 423 15.99 3.48 -3.35
C HIS A 423 14.60 2.82 -3.35
N ALA A 424 14.24 2.09 -2.29
CA ALA A 424 12.89 1.55 -2.13
C ALA A 424 11.79 2.62 -2.25
N ASP A 425 12.09 3.85 -1.86
CA ASP A 425 11.22 5.02 -1.91
C ASP A 425 10.98 5.56 -3.33
N GLU A 426 11.75 5.12 -4.33
CA GLU A 426 11.55 5.44 -5.74
C GLU A 426 11.07 4.24 -6.56
N LEU A 427 11.53 3.03 -6.20
CA LEU A 427 11.29 1.81 -6.95
C LEU A 427 10.00 1.11 -6.53
N GLY A 428 9.54 1.30 -5.29
CA GLY A 428 8.34 0.64 -4.79
C GLY A 428 8.41 -0.89 -4.88
N SER A 429 7.31 -1.52 -5.26
CA SER A 429 7.25 -2.97 -5.47
C SER A 429 8.01 -3.47 -6.71
N LEU A 430 8.65 -2.60 -7.51
CA LEU A 430 9.52 -3.01 -8.62
C LEU A 430 10.89 -3.52 -8.16
N LEU A 431 11.22 -3.34 -6.88
CA LEU A 431 12.42 -3.91 -6.27
C LEU A 431 12.53 -5.41 -6.54
N GLN A 432 13.76 -5.88 -6.79
CA GLN A 432 14.09 -7.28 -7.00
C GLN A 432 15.18 -7.71 -6.00
N ILE A 433 14.79 -7.86 -4.74
CA ILE A 433 15.68 -8.18 -3.61
C ILE A 433 15.66 -9.67 -3.25
N GLU A 434 14.68 -10.41 -3.75
CA GLU A 434 14.43 -11.80 -3.39
C GLU A 434 15.57 -12.73 -3.84
N GLU A 435 16.04 -12.60 -5.09
CA GLU A 435 17.08 -13.48 -5.64
C GLU A 435 18.46 -13.27 -5.00
N PRO A 436 18.97 -12.03 -4.80
CA PRO A 436 20.22 -11.82 -4.08
C PRO A 436 20.19 -12.38 -2.66
N VAL A 437 19.10 -12.15 -1.93
CA VAL A 437 18.96 -12.59 -0.54
C VAL A 437 18.88 -14.11 -0.45
N GLU A 438 18.10 -14.75 -1.33
CA GLU A 438 17.99 -16.21 -1.38
C GLU A 438 19.34 -16.87 -1.66
N LYS A 439 20.18 -16.28 -2.53
CA LYS A 439 21.54 -16.78 -2.78
C LYS A 439 22.41 -16.77 -1.53
N GLU A 440 22.36 -15.71 -0.74
CA GLU A 440 23.10 -15.62 0.52
C GLU A 440 22.58 -16.62 1.57
N LEU A 441 21.27 -16.79 1.67
CA LEU A 441 20.67 -17.79 2.57
C LEU A 441 21.04 -19.23 2.17
N GLN A 442 21.08 -19.53 0.87
CA GLN A 442 21.53 -20.83 0.36
C GLN A 442 23.02 -21.06 0.59
N ALA A 443 23.87 -20.04 0.40
CA ALA A 443 25.28 -20.13 0.70
C ALA A 443 25.53 -20.39 2.19
N LEU A 444 24.73 -19.76 3.07
CA LEU A 444 24.77 -20.01 4.50
C LEU A 444 24.36 -21.44 4.85
N LYS A 445 23.27 -21.95 4.23
CA LYS A 445 22.84 -23.35 4.36
C LYS A 445 23.96 -24.32 3.99
N ALA A 446 24.59 -24.13 2.82
CA ALA A 446 25.65 -25.01 2.34
C ALA A 446 26.86 -25.05 3.30
N ARG A 447 27.18 -23.93 3.96
CA ARG A 447 28.23 -23.88 4.99
C ARG A 447 27.87 -24.71 6.22
N TYR A 448 26.62 -24.66 6.68
CA TYR A 448 26.18 -25.52 7.79
C TYR A 448 26.26 -27.01 7.42
N GLU A 449 25.82 -27.36 6.22
CA GLU A 449 25.86 -28.75 5.74
C GLU A 449 27.29 -29.28 5.61
N ALA A 450 28.25 -28.43 5.24
CA ALA A 450 29.66 -28.79 5.09
C ALA A 450 30.41 -29.06 6.41
N VAL A 451 29.91 -28.59 7.57
CA VAL A 451 30.59 -28.67 8.87
C VAL A 451 30.30 -30.00 9.63
N GLY A 452 29.54 -30.94 9.04
CA GLY A 452 29.22 -32.23 9.66
C GLY A 452 30.24 -33.37 9.48
N SER A 453 31.34 -33.39 10.26
CA SER A 453 32.03 -34.61 10.76
C SER A 453 33.16 -34.27 11.75
N PRO A 454 33.06 -34.71 13.03
CA PRO A 454 34.21 -35.35 13.70
C PRO A 454 34.01 -36.85 13.90
N SER A 455 35.08 -37.60 13.69
CA SER A 455 35.21 -39.05 13.83
C SER A 455 35.25 -39.50 15.29
N GLU A 456 34.30 -40.34 15.72
CA GLU A 456 34.46 -41.21 16.89
C GLU A 456 34.12 -42.67 16.53
N GLN A 457 34.95 -43.55 17.07
CA GLN A 457 35.22 -44.91 16.62
C GLN A 457 34.14 -45.94 17.00
N LEU A 458 33.90 -46.87 16.08
CA LEU A 458 33.71 -48.33 16.27
C LEU A 458 32.63 -48.83 17.27
N ALA A 459 31.45 -49.22 16.76
CA ALA A 459 30.67 -50.40 17.18
C ALA A 459 29.60 -50.70 16.09
N LEU A 460 29.85 -51.65 15.19
CA LEU A 460 29.33 -53.03 15.23
C LEU A 460 27.81 -53.15 14.96
N TRP A 461 27.49 -53.88 13.88
CA TRP A 461 26.22 -54.46 13.41
C TRP A 461 25.39 -53.74 12.32
N ASP A 462 25.35 -54.47 11.20
CA ASP A 462 24.54 -54.52 9.97
C ASP A 462 23.25 -53.69 9.74
N GLU A 463 23.07 -53.43 8.43
CA GLU A 463 21.84 -53.31 7.64
C GLU A 463 20.72 -52.36 8.11
N TYR A 464 20.54 -51.23 7.41
CA TYR A 464 19.42 -50.99 6.47
C TYR A 464 19.41 -49.51 6.03
N GLN A 465 19.09 -49.30 4.75
CA GLN A 465 18.93 -48.02 4.05
C GLN A 465 18.10 -46.97 4.82
N LYS A 466 18.63 -45.75 4.97
CA LYS A 466 17.84 -44.49 5.01
C LYS A 466 18.65 -43.32 4.43
N PRO A 467 18.02 -42.35 3.73
CA PRO A 467 18.71 -41.15 3.28
C PRO A 467 19.04 -40.28 4.50
N VAL A 468 20.33 -40.00 4.68
CA VAL A 468 20.84 -39.17 5.79
C VAL A 468 20.47 -37.71 5.51
N GLN A 469 19.44 -37.21 6.18
CA GLN A 469 19.18 -35.77 6.36
C GLN A 469 20.41 -35.14 7.03
N GLY A 470 21.01 -34.13 6.39
CA GLY A 470 22.02 -33.28 7.03
C GLY A 470 21.45 -32.58 8.27
N LYS A 471 22.26 -32.40 9.31
CA LYS A 471 21.81 -31.84 10.59
C LYS A 471 21.56 -30.32 10.48
N LEU A 472 20.29 -29.94 10.56
CA LEU A 472 19.83 -28.61 10.96
C LEU A 472 20.14 -28.38 12.46
N PRO A 473 20.08 -27.15 13.02
CA PRO A 473 20.22 -26.92 14.46
C PRO A 473 19.31 -27.86 15.26
N ILE A 474 19.72 -28.29 16.46
CA ILE A 474 18.97 -29.26 17.29
C ILE A 474 17.51 -28.76 17.46
N GLY A 475 16.54 -29.51 16.94
CA GLY A 475 15.11 -29.16 16.98
C GLY A 475 14.51 -28.51 15.71
N VAL A 476 15.24 -28.47 14.58
CA VAL A 476 14.78 -27.86 13.32
C VAL A 476 14.35 -28.93 12.29
N GLU A 477 13.09 -28.88 11.85
CA GLU A 477 12.44 -29.90 11.01
C GLU A 477 12.69 -29.77 9.49
N SER A 478 12.86 -28.55 8.95
CA SER A 478 13.20 -28.28 7.54
C SER A 478 13.90 -26.92 7.35
N TYR A 479 14.49 -26.70 6.17
CA TYR A 479 15.12 -25.42 5.81
C TYR A 479 14.10 -24.29 5.69
N GLU A 480 12.93 -24.57 5.12
CA GLU A 480 11.82 -23.62 5.02
C GLU A 480 11.33 -23.21 6.42
N ALA A 481 11.17 -24.18 7.34
CA ALA A 481 10.79 -23.89 8.72
C ALA A 481 11.88 -23.13 9.48
N TRP A 482 13.16 -23.39 9.19
CA TRP A 482 14.27 -22.60 9.71
C TRP A 482 14.24 -21.16 9.19
N ASN A 483 14.05 -20.96 7.88
CA ASN A 483 14.04 -19.65 7.25
C ASN A 483 12.90 -18.78 7.80
N VAL A 484 11.69 -19.34 7.91
CA VAL A 484 10.54 -18.66 8.52
C VAL A 484 10.82 -18.25 9.97
N ARG A 485 11.45 -19.13 10.77
CA ARG A 485 11.82 -18.79 12.15
C ARG A 485 12.93 -17.75 12.23
N ALA A 486 13.92 -17.80 11.34
CA ALA A 486 15.03 -16.84 11.30
C ALA A 486 14.53 -15.44 10.92
N ILE A 487 13.72 -15.33 9.85
CA ILE A 487 13.10 -14.07 9.44
C ILE A 487 12.19 -13.53 10.55
N GLY A 488 11.33 -14.37 11.13
CA GLY A 488 10.45 -13.97 12.23
C GLY A 488 11.21 -13.47 13.46
N ARG A 489 12.36 -14.10 13.79
CA ARG A 489 13.24 -13.65 14.88
C ARG A 489 13.89 -12.30 14.56
N ILE A 490 14.48 -12.15 13.38
CA ILE A 490 15.08 -10.89 12.93
C ILE A 490 14.04 -9.76 12.99
N HIS A 491 12.83 -10.02 12.49
CA HIS A 491 11.74 -9.05 12.54
C HIS A 491 11.43 -8.66 13.99
N ALA A 492 11.34 -9.61 14.92
CA ALA A 492 11.11 -9.32 16.33
C ALA A 492 12.25 -8.51 16.97
N HIS A 493 13.51 -8.76 16.60
CA HIS A 493 14.65 -7.98 17.08
C HIS A 493 14.66 -6.54 16.54
N PHE A 494 14.33 -6.33 15.27
CA PHE A 494 14.19 -4.98 14.71
C PHE A 494 13.02 -4.21 15.35
N GLU A 495 11.89 -4.88 15.61
CA GLU A 495 10.78 -4.31 16.38
C GLU A 495 11.20 -3.93 17.81
N ALA A 496 12.05 -4.74 18.45
CA ALA A 496 12.58 -4.41 19.77
C ALA A 496 13.50 -3.18 19.73
N GLU A 497 14.34 -3.03 18.68
CA GLU A 497 15.11 -1.80 18.47
C GLU A 497 14.21 -0.58 18.23
N ALA A 498 13.15 -0.74 17.43
CA ALA A 498 12.20 0.34 17.11
C ALA A 498 11.52 0.94 18.36
N HIS A 499 11.44 0.17 19.45
CA HIS A 499 10.89 0.58 20.74
C HIS A 499 11.96 0.96 21.79
N GLY A 500 13.23 1.01 21.38
CA GLY A 500 14.35 1.38 22.23
C GLY A 500 14.33 2.85 22.65
N ALA A 501 15.04 3.16 23.74
CA ALA A 501 15.17 4.54 24.23
C ALA A 501 16.14 5.40 23.38
N ASP A 502 17.06 4.77 22.64
CA ASP A 502 17.93 5.45 21.70
C ASP A 502 17.18 5.71 20.40
N LEU A 503 16.94 6.97 20.08
CA LEU A 503 16.15 7.36 18.90
C LEU A 503 16.82 6.95 17.59
N GLY A 504 18.16 6.96 17.51
CA GLY A 504 18.88 6.53 16.30
C GLY A 504 18.65 5.05 16.00
N ALA A 505 18.83 4.20 17.01
CA ALA A 505 18.53 2.79 16.94
C ALA A 505 17.02 2.53 16.69
N ALA A 506 16.14 3.35 17.25
CA ALA A 506 14.70 3.23 17.02
C ALA A 506 14.31 3.50 15.55
N PHE A 507 14.78 4.60 14.96
CA PHE A 507 14.56 4.89 13.54
C PHE A 507 15.13 3.80 12.62
N PHE A 508 16.33 3.31 12.96
CA PHE A 508 16.94 2.20 12.24
C PHE A 508 16.11 0.92 12.33
N GLY A 509 15.68 0.55 13.54
CA GLY A 509 14.85 -0.63 13.80
C GLY A 509 13.53 -0.58 13.04
N GLU A 510 12.84 0.56 13.05
CA GLU A 510 11.58 0.75 12.32
C GLU A 510 11.78 0.58 10.80
N ALA A 511 12.79 1.24 10.23
CA ALA A 511 13.10 1.13 8.80
C ALA A 511 13.51 -0.30 8.40
N ALA A 512 14.29 -0.98 9.25
CA ALA A 512 14.71 -2.36 9.02
C ALA A 512 13.54 -3.35 9.13
N ALA A 513 12.65 -3.19 10.11
CA ALA A 513 11.44 -4.02 10.24
C ALA A 513 10.50 -3.87 9.03
N LYS A 514 10.26 -2.61 8.58
CA LYS A 514 9.55 -2.33 7.33
C LYS A 514 10.22 -3.01 6.13
N GLY A 515 11.55 -2.94 6.04
CA GLY A 515 12.34 -3.59 4.99
C GLY A 515 12.22 -5.12 4.95
N VAL A 516 12.24 -5.77 6.12
CA VAL A 516 12.03 -7.23 6.23
C VAL A 516 10.59 -7.59 5.85
N THR A 517 9.59 -6.83 6.30
CA THR A 517 8.19 -7.03 5.90
C THR A 517 8.03 -6.92 4.38
N LEU A 518 8.67 -5.93 3.74
CA LEU A 518 8.65 -5.79 2.29
C LEU A 518 9.29 -7.00 1.60
N LEU A 519 10.45 -7.48 2.08
CA LEU A 519 11.08 -8.69 1.57
C LEU A 519 10.16 -9.91 1.68
N GLU A 520 9.50 -10.11 2.82
CA GLU A 520 8.54 -11.21 3.01
C GLU A 520 7.44 -11.15 1.94
N MET A 521 6.90 -9.97 1.67
CA MET A 521 5.83 -9.81 0.68
C MET A 521 6.31 -10.04 -0.75
N LEU A 522 7.48 -9.52 -1.13
CA LEU A 522 8.03 -9.68 -2.49
C LEU A 522 8.50 -11.12 -2.77
N SER A 523 8.94 -11.84 -1.73
CA SER A 523 9.38 -13.24 -1.83
C SER A 523 8.24 -14.23 -2.06
N ARG A 524 7.00 -13.83 -1.81
CA ARG A 524 5.82 -14.70 -1.97
C ARG A 524 5.32 -14.73 -3.41
N ARG A 525 4.54 -15.77 -3.72
CA ARG A 525 3.80 -15.91 -4.97
C ARG A 525 2.32 -16.01 -4.67
N TYR A 526 1.54 -15.14 -5.28
CA TYR A 526 0.14 -14.90 -4.91
C TYR A 526 -0.83 -15.56 -5.89
N ASP A 527 -1.96 -16.03 -5.38
CA ASP A 527 -3.03 -16.58 -6.23
C ASP A 527 -3.67 -15.47 -7.09
N VAL A 528 -3.73 -14.25 -6.55
CA VAL A 528 -4.19 -13.07 -7.26
C VAL A 528 -3.24 -11.89 -6.99
N VAL A 529 -2.85 -11.21 -8.06
CA VAL A 529 -2.18 -9.90 -8.01
C VAL A 529 -3.05 -8.90 -8.77
N ALA A 530 -3.61 -7.91 -8.10
CA ALA A 530 -4.47 -6.91 -8.74
C ALA A 530 -4.00 -5.50 -8.46
N ALA A 531 -4.00 -4.63 -9.46
CA ALA A 531 -3.46 -3.28 -9.31
C ALA A 531 -4.03 -2.25 -10.29
N ASN A 532 -4.08 -1.00 -9.84
CA ASN A 532 -3.97 0.16 -10.72
C ASN A 532 -2.54 0.73 -10.60
N PRO A 533 -1.56 0.22 -11.38
CA PRO A 533 -0.17 0.65 -11.25
C PRO A 533 0.04 2.12 -11.66
N PRO A 534 1.17 2.72 -11.28
CA PRO A 534 1.51 4.10 -11.64
C PRO A 534 1.69 4.30 -13.15
N TYR A 535 1.18 5.43 -13.68
CA TYR A 535 1.27 5.79 -15.11
C TYR A 535 2.33 6.88 -15.32
N MET A 536 3.46 6.50 -15.92
CA MET A 536 4.57 7.42 -16.18
C MET A 536 5.43 6.94 -17.34
N GLY A 537 5.44 7.71 -18.42
CA GLY A 537 6.27 7.40 -19.58
C GLY A 537 7.78 7.52 -19.27
N SER A 538 8.61 6.74 -19.95
CA SER A 538 10.05 6.63 -19.68
C SER A 538 10.85 7.95 -19.81
N LYS A 539 10.27 8.98 -20.43
CA LYS A 539 10.88 10.31 -20.54
C LYS A 539 10.75 11.13 -19.26
N SER A 540 9.81 10.79 -18.39
CA SER A 540 9.55 11.49 -17.13
C SER A 540 10.26 10.84 -15.94
N MET A 541 10.70 9.59 -16.06
CA MET A 541 11.38 8.86 -14.98
C MET A 541 12.76 9.44 -14.66
N GLY A 542 13.04 9.61 -13.36
CA GLY A 542 14.37 9.85 -12.82
C GLY A 542 15.40 8.79 -13.19
N PRO A 543 16.71 9.08 -13.02
CA PRO A 543 17.79 8.21 -13.46
C PRO A 543 17.79 6.84 -12.76
N VAL A 544 17.49 6.80 -11.46
CA VAL A 544 17.42 5.57 -10.66
C VAL A 544 16.32 4.66 -11.19
N LEU A 545 15.08 5.15 -11.16
CA LEU A 545 13.91 4.40 -11.65
C LEU A 545 14.07 3.96 -13.11
N LYS A 546 14.53 4.87 -13.98
CA LYS A 546 14.71 4.56 -15.40
C LYS A 546 15.73 3.45 -15.61
N ARG A 547 16.89 3.52 -14.95
CA ARG A 547 17.94 2.50 -15.07
C ARG A 547 17.43 1.14 -14.59
N HIS A 548 16.72 1.12 -13.46
CA HIS A 548 16.14 -0.11 -12.91
C HIS A 548 15.14 -0.74 -13.88
N VAL A 549 14.20 0.06 -14.40
CA VAL A 549 13.19 -0.39 -15.37
C VAL A 549 13.83 -0.88 -16.67
N GLU A 550 14.89 -0.22 -17.16
CA GLU A 550 15.60 -0.64 -18.36
C GLU A 550 16.35 -1.96 -18.18
N LEU A 551 16.92 -2.20 -17.00
CA LEU A 551 17.68 -3.40 -16.66
C LEU A 551 16.75 -4.60 -16.42
N HIS A 552 15.76 -4.44 -15.56
CA HIS A 552 14.95 -5.54 -15.03
C HIS A 552 13.63 -5.76 -15.81
N PHE A 553 13.10 -4.71 -16.43
CA PHE A 553 11.78 -4.72 -17.09
C PHE A 553 11.86 -4.22 -18.53
N SER A 554 12.97 -4.55 -19.20
CA SER A 554 13.34 -4.06 -20.53
C SER A 554 12.27 -4.15 -21.65
N SER A 555 11.36 -5.15 -21.61
CA SER A 555 10.22 -5.22 -22.54
C SER A 555 9.08 -4.26 -22.17
N GLY A 556 8.91 -3.94 -20.89
CA GLY A 556 7.95 -2.98 -20.36
C GLY A 556 8.47 -1.54 -20.24
N LYS A 557 9.75 -1.29 -20.53
CA LYS A 557 10.48 -0.04 -20.19
C LYS A 557 9.93 1.29 -20.72
N ARG A 558 8.90 1.27 -21.56
CA ARG A 558 8.34 2.47 -22.20
C ARG A 558 7.43 3.26 -21.27
N ASP A 559 6.81 2.58 -20.31
CA ASP A 559 5.93 3.19 -19.30
C ASP A 559 5.96 2.35 -18.03
N LEU A 560 5.78 2.99 -16.87
CA LEU A 560 5.83 2.33 -15.59
C LEU A 560 4.75 1.27 -15.43
N TYR A 561 3.51 1.52 -15.89
CA TYR A 561 2.45 0.50 -15.83
C TYR A 561 2.84 -0.79 -16.57
N ALA A 562 3.63 -0.67 -17.64
CA ALA A 562 4.05 -1.81 -18.44
C ALA A 562 5.18 -2.61 -17.79
N ALA A 563 6.04 -1.96 -16.99
CA ALA A 563 6.94 -2.65 -16.07
C ALA A 563 6.15 -3.41 -14.99
N PHE A 564 5.07 -2.81 -14.46
CA PHE A 564 4.18 -3.45 -13.50
C PHE A 564 3.45 -4.67 -14.07
N ILE A 565 3.10 -4.72 -15.36
CA ILE A 565 2.54 -5.95 -15.97
C ILE A 565 3.52 -7.13 -15.78
N LEU A 566 4.81 -6.90 -16.04
CA LEU A 566 5.85 -7.91 -15.87
C LEU A 566 6.05 -8.25 -14.39
N ARG A 567 6.08 -7.23 -13.51
CA ARG A 567 6.27 -7.44 -12.07
C ARG A 567 5.10 -8.22 -11.45
N CYS A 568 3.85 -7.90 -11.81
CA CYS A 568 2.69 -8.63 -11.32
C CYS A 568 2.70 -10.10 -11.78
N LEU A 569 3.13 -10.37 -13.02
CA LEU A 569 3.32 -11.75 -13.50
C LEU A 569 4.44 -12.49 -12.74
N GLN A 570 5.50 -11.80 -12.31
CA GLN A 570 6.55 -12.38 -11.47
C GLN A 570 6.04 -12.69 -10.06
N LEU A 571 5.20 -11.83 -9.50
CA LEU A 571 4.61 -11.98 -8.15
C LEU A 571 3.43 -12.97 -8.14
N ALA A 572 2.80 -13.25 -9.28
CA ALA A 572 1.76 -14.27 -9.37
C ALA A 572 2.34 -15.69 -9.27
N ALA A 573 1.65 -16.55 -8.54
CA ALA A 573 1.85 -17.99 -8.56
C ALA A 573 1.58 -18.55 -9.96
N ASP A 574 2.11 -19.74 -10.25
CA ASP A 574 1.81 -20.41 -11.52
C ASP A 574 0.32 -20.77 -11.58
N GLY A 575 -0.35 -20.39 -12.66
CA GLY A 575 -1.81 -20.42 -12.75
C GLY A 575 -2.53 -19.31 -11.98
N GLY A 576 -1.82 -18.47 -11.21
CA GLY A 576 -2.38 -17.31 -10.52
C GLY A 576 -2.86 -16.22 -11.48
N ARG A 577 -3.71 -15.32 -10.99
CA ARG A 577 -4.33 -14.25 -11.80
C ARG A 577 -3.64 -12.92 -11.59
N VAL A 578 -3.47 -12.18 -12.68
CA VAL A 578 -3.02 -10.78 -12.69
C VAL A 578 -4.16 -9.92 -13.25
N ALA A 579 -4.71 -9.02 -12.44
CA ALA A 579 -5.86 -8.20 -12.82
C ALA A 579 -5.51 -6.71 -12.74
N MET A 580 -5.46 -6.01 -13.87
CA MET A 580 -4.91 -4.65 -13.88
C MET A 580 -5.75 -3.64 -14.65
N VAL A 581 -5.73 -2.41 -14.16
CA VAL A 581 -6.14 -1.20 -14.88
C VAL A 581 -4.88 -0.57 -15.50
N THR A 582 -4.79 -0.45 -16.82
CA THR A 582 -3.63 0.18 -17.45
C THR A 582 -4.03 1.14 -18.56
N GLN A 583 -3.05 1.92 -19.07
CA GLN A 583 -3.26 2.53 -20.38
C GLN A 583 -3.36 1.46 -21.48
N GLN A 584 -4.15 1.72 -22.53
CA GLN A 584 -4.40 0.80 -23.64
C GLN A 584 -3.21 0.64 -24.61
N SER A 585 -2.23 1.55 -24.53
CA SER A 585 -1.16 1.70 -25.52
C SER A 585 -0.34 0.42 -25.73
N TRP A 586 -0.20 -0.41 -24.70
CA TRP A 586 0.51 -1.69 -24.79
C TRP A 586 -0.15 -2.70 -25.73
N MET A 587 -1.46 -2.57 -26.00
CA MET A 587 -2.17 -3.48 -26.92
C MET A 587 -1.86 -3.16 -28.39
N PHE A 588 -1.55 -1.90 -28.72
CA PHE A 588 -1.54 -1.43 -30.12
C PHE A 588 -0.18 -0.92 -30.59
N LEU A 589 0.53 -0.14 -29.78
CA LEU A 589 1.72 0.57 -30.28
C LEU A 589 2.88 -0.39 -30.56
N ARG A 590 3.64 -0.10 -31.61
CA ARG A 590 4.84 -0.86 -32.00
C ARG A 590 5.92 -0.86 -30.91
N SER A 591 6.00 0.20 -30.12
CA SER A 591 6.94 0.33 -29.00
C SER A 591 6.75 -0.72 -27.90
N PHE A 592 5.58 -1.37 -27.84
CA PHE A 592 5.25 -2.46 -26.92
C PHE A 592 5.19 -3.84 -27.60
N ALA A 593 5.64 -3.97 -28.85
CA ALA A 593 5.60 -5.26 -29.56
C ALA A 593 6.38 -6.36 -28.80
N ASP A 594 7.57 -6.03 -28.28
CA ASP A 594 8.40 -6.95 -27.51
C ASP A 594 7.81 -7.28 -26.12
N LEU A 595 6.86 -6.47 -25.61
CA LEU A 595 6.06 -6.80 -24.42
C LEU A 595 4.98 -7.84 -24.75
N ARG A 596 4.29 -7.67 -25.87
CA ARG A 596 3.22 -8.58 -26.31
C ARG A 596 3.78 -9.94 -26.73
N ALA A 597 4.79 -9.94 -27.60
CA ALA A 597 5.40 -11.15 -28.13
C ALA A 597 6.85 -10.85 -28.56
N LEU A 598 7.81 -11.24 -27.74
CA LEU A 598 9.23 -11.06 -28.03
C LEU A 598 9.67 -12.05 -29.11
N ASP A 599 10.30 -11.55 -30.17
CA ASP A 599 10.85 -12.40 -31.23
C ASP A 599 11.81 -13.48 -30.68
N GLY A 600 11.76 -14.69 -31.26
CA GLY A 600 12.50 -15.85 -30.75
C GLY A 600 14.02 -15.68 -30.83
N GLU A 601 14.51 -15.08 -31.91
CA GLU A 601 15.94 -14.81 -32.09
C GLU A 601 16.39 -13.67 -31.17
N LYS A 602 15.58 -12.61 -31.04
CA LYS A 602 15.84 -11.57 -30.03
C LYS A 602 15.86 -12.14 -28.61
N ARG A 603 14.95 -13.07 -28.28
CA ARG A 603 14.83 -13.71 -26.96
C ARG A 603 16.10 -14.49 -26.63
N LYS A 604 16.57 -15.34 -27.55
CA LYS A 604 17.83 -16.09 -27.39
C LYS A 604 19.03 -15.16 -27.24
N LYS A 605 19.16 -14.17 -28.14
CA LYS A 605 20.27 -13.21 -28.12
C LYS A 605 20.33 -12.41 -26.83
N ALA A 606 19.18 -12.02 -26.29
CA ALA A 606 19.08 -11.26 -25.04
C ALA A 606 19.03 -12.16 -23.79
N GLN A 607 19.13 -13.49 -23.94
CA GLN A 607 19.01 -14.48 -22.86
C GLN A 607 17.78 -14.25 -21.96
N ARG A 608 16.65 -13.85 -22.56
CA ARG A 608 15.44 -13.51 -21.81
C ARG A 608 14.57 -14.74 -21.57
N ALA A 609 14.29 -15.01 -20.31
CA ALA A 609 13.34 -16.06 -19.91
C ALA A 609 11.91 -15.74 -20.36
N PHE A 610 11.49 -14.47 -20.43
CA PHE A 610 10.12 -14.09 -20.79
C PHE A 610 9.92 -13.93 -22.32
N GLY A 611 8.95 -14.65 -22.88
CA GLY A 611 8.64 -14.65 -24.31
C GLY A 611 7.61 -13.61 -24.78
N GLY A 612 6.98 -12.87 -23.87
CA GLY A 612 5.90 -11.93 -24.16
C GLY A 612 4.57 -12.34 -23.53
N VAL A 613 3.73 -11.35 -23.20
CA VAL A 613 2.45 -11.56 -22.49
C VAL A 613 1.55 -12.55 -23.23
N LEU A 614 1.44 -12.45 -24.56
CA LEU A 614 0.57 -13.30 -25.37
C LEU A 614 1.10 -14.74 -25.54
N ARG A 615 2.32 -15.03 -25.08
CA ARG A 615 2.93 -16.37 -25.17
C ARG A 615 3.04 -17.09 -23.83
N GLU A 616 3.19 -16.32 -22.76
CA GLU A 616 3.45 -16.85 -21.41
C GLU A 616 2.24 -16.65 -20.47
N ALA A 617 1.23 -15.87 -20.88
CA ALA A 617 0.02 -15.62 -20.09
C ALA A 617 -1.25 -15.74 -20.95
N THR A 618 -2.34 -16.11 -20.31
CA THR A 618 -3.67 -16.33 -20.92
C THR A 618 -4.57 -15.17 -20.56
N ILE A 619 -5.17 -14.48 -21.54
CA ILE A 619 -6.10 -13.38 -21.28
C ILE A 619 -7.49 -13.98 -21.06
N GLU A 620 -8.01 -13.92 -19.82
CA GLU A 620 -9.31 -14.49 -19.45
C GLU A 620 -10.46 -13.49 -19.73
N ALA A 621 -10.25 -12.21 -19.38
CA ALA A 621 -11.23 -11.14 -19.61
C ALA A 621 -10.55 -9.81 -19.98
N LEU A 622 -11.18 -9.03 -20.85
CA LEU A 622 -10.69 -7.72 -21.29
C LEU A 622 -11.84 -6.72 -21.43
N ALA A 623 -11.75 -5.55 -20.78
CA ALA A 623 -12.62 -4.41 -21.05
C ALA A 623 -11.80 -3.24 -21.61
N HIS A 624 -12.01 -2.93 -22.90
CA HIS A 624 -11.36 -1.82 -23.59
C HIS A 624 -12.21 -0.55 -23.44
N LEU A 625 -11.87 0.28 -22.46
CA LEU A 625 -12.65 1.44 -22.05
C LEU A 625 -12.30 2.72 -22.82
N GLY A 626 -11.03 2.89 -23.23
CA GLY A 626 -10.60 4.11 -23.92
C GLY A 626 -10.63 5.35 -23.01
N PRO A 627 -10.82 6.57 -23.56
CA PRO A 627 -10.80 7.79 -22.78
C PRO A 627 -12.04 7.95 -21.89
N ARG A 628 -11.99 8.88 -20.92
CA ARG A 628 -13.11 9.23 -20.02
C ARG A 628 -13.63 8.04 -19.20
N ALA A 629 -12.73 7.11 -18.88
CA ALA A 629 -13.03 5.97 -18.04
C ALA A 629 -13.07 6.34 -16.54
N PHE A 630 -12.30 7.37 -16.15
CA PHE A 630 -12.28 7.97 -14.82
C PHE A 630 -13.10 9.26 -14.84
N ALA A 631 -13.94 9.49 -13.82
CA ALA A 631 -14.81 10.67 -13.74
C ALA A 631 -14.01 11.97 -13.57
N GLU A 632 -12.92 11.91 -12.80
CA GLU A 632 -12.13 13.10 -12.46
C GLU A 632 -11.07 13.47 -13.51
N ILE A 633 -10.81 12.61 -14.50
CA ILE A 633 -9.89 12.92 -15.59
C ILE A 633 -10.68 13.48 -16.78
N GLY A 634 -10.53 14.78 -17.00
CA GLY A 634 -11.03 15.43 -18.21
C GLY A 634 -10.27 15.05 -19.49
N GLY A 635 -10.98 15.06 -20.62
CA GLY A 635 -10.40 14.86 -21.95
C GLY A 635 -9.95 13.42 -22.24
N GLU A 636 -8.98 13.27 -23.16
CA GLU A 636 -8.50 11.97 -23.66
C GLU A 636 -7.05 11.68 -23.23
N VAL A 637 -6.65 12.22 -22.07
CA VAL A 637 -5.28 12.10 -21.54
C VAL A 637 -4.95 10.68 -21.14
N VAL A 638 -5.89 9.99 -20.50
CA VAL A 638 -5.76 8.60 -20.07
C VAL A 638 -6.72 7.75 -20.88
N ASN A 639 -6.18 6.72 -21.54
CA ASN A 639 -6.95 5.79 -22.35
C ASN A 639 -6.86 4.40 -21.72
N THR A 640 -7.95 3.90 -21.16
CA THR A 640 -7.93 2.80 -20.19
C THR A 640 -8.28 1.44 -20.80
N ALA A 641 -7.64 0.40 -20.29
CA ALA A 641 -8.03 -0.99 -20.47
C ALA A 641 -8.00 -1.73 -19.13
N LEU A 642 -8.98 -2.60 -18.90
CA LEU A 642 -9.03 -3.55 -17.78
C LEU A 642 -8.76 -4.93 -18.34
N PHE A 643 -7.88 -5.72 -17.72
CA PHE A 643 -7.68 -7.10 -18.13
C PHE A 643 -7.40 -8.01 -16.96
N VAL A 644 -7.75 -9.29 -17.12
CA VAL A 644 -7.32 -10.39 -16.25
C VAL A 644 -6.48 -11.36 -17.07
N LEU A 645 -5.27 -11.63 -16.59
CA LEU A 645 -4.38 -12.65 -17.12
C LEU A 645 -4.30 -13.82 -16.14
N ALA A 646 -4.30 -15.05 -16.62
CA ALA A 646 -3.73 -16.16 -15.88
C ALA A 646 -2.26 -16.34 -16.25
N LYS A 647 -1.38 -16.56 -15.26
CA LYS A 647 0.02 -16.90 -15.46
C LYS A 647 0.17 -18.35 -15.91
N ALA A 648 -0.31 -18.62 -17.11
CA ALA A 648 -0.30 -19.90 -17.79
C ALA A 648 -0.27 -19.65 -19.31
N LYS A 649 0.39 -20.53 -20.05
CA LYS A 649 0.41 -20.45 -21.51
C LYS A 649 -1.01 -20.68 -22.06
N PRO A 650 -1.45 -19.89 -23.05
CA PRO A 650 -2.76 -20.08 -23.65
C PRO A 650 -2.83 -21.43 -24.38
N ALA A 651 -3.95 -22.12 -24.24
CA ALA A 651 -4.24 -23.31 -25.03
C ALA A 651 -4.37 -22.95 -26.53
N PRO A 652 -4.12 -23.88 -27.46
CA PRO A 652 -4.26 -23.62 -28.90
C PRO A 652 -5.66 -23.16 -29.32
N ASP A 653 -6.69 -23.59 -28.59
CA ASP A 653 -8.10 -23.26 -28.79
C ASP A 653 -8.63 -22.16 -27.86
N HIS A 654 -7.74 -21.49 -27.12
CA HIS A 654 -8.08 -20.43 -26.15
C HIS A 654 -8.96 -19.34 -26.75
N ARG A 655 -10.06 -18.99 -26.07
CA ARG A 655 -10.97 -17.92 -26.47
C ARG A 655 -10.96 -16.75 -25.49
N LEU A 656 -10.83 -15.53 -26.02
CA LEU A 656 -10.91 -14.30 -25.23
C LEU A 656 -12.34 -13.74 -25.22
N THR A 657 -12.86 -13.41 -24.03
CA THR A 657 -14.03 -12.54 -23.89
C THR A 657 -13.59 -11.08 -23.72
N ALA A 658 -14.01 -10.22 -24.65
CA ALA A 658 -13.65 -8.80 -24.65
C ALA A 658 -14.86 -7.86 -24.82
N PHE A 659 -14.89 -6.79 -24.04
CA PHE A 659 -15.89 -5.73 -24.10
C PHE A 659 -15.25 -4.45 -24.65
N ARG A 660 -15.77 -3.92 -25.77
CA ARG A 660 -15.24 -2.70 -26.38
C ARG A 660 -16.17 -1.51 -26.09
N LEU A 661 -15.78 -0.67 -25.14
CA LEU A 661 -16.54 0.45 -24.59
C LEU A 661 -15.83 1.79 -24.82
N VAL A 662 -15.23 1.98 -25.99
CA VAL A 662 -14.48 3.19 -26.35
C VAL A 662 -15.36 4.36 -26.81
N GLY A 663 -16.60 4.10 -27.21
CA GLY A 663 -17.57 5.11 -27.69
C GLY A 663 -18.26 5.93 -26.58
N PRO A 664 -18.67 5.32 -25.45
CA PRO A 664 -19.28 6.02 -24.31
C PRO A 664 -18.45 7.20 -23.81
N LYS A 665 -19.12 8.26 -23.37
CA LYS A 665 -18.52 9.59 -23.10
C LYS A 665 -18.35 9.92 -21.62
N SER A 666 -18.78 9.03 -20.72
CA SER A 666 -18.57 9.18 -19.27
C SER A 666 -18.25 7.84 -18.60
N SER A 667 -17.74 7.90 -17.37
CA SER A 667 -17.43 6.72 -16.57
C SER A 667 -18.70 5.92 -16.22
N GLU A 668 -19.80 6.62 -15.95
CA GLU A 668 -21.10 6.08 -15.58
C GLU A 668 -21.76 5.35 -16.76
N GLU A 669 -21.66 5.91 -17.97
CA GLU A 669 -22.16 5.28 -19.18
C GLU A 669 -21.38 3.99 -19.49
N LYS A 670 -20.04 4.02 -19.34
CA LYS A 670 -19.20 2.82 -19.51
C LYS A 670 -19.55 1.75 -18.47
N ASP A 671 -19.73 2.14 -17.22
CA ASP A 671 -20.16 1.24 -16.15
C ASP A 671 -21.49 0.56 -16.47
N SER A 672 -22.52 1.35 -16.83
CA SER A 672 -23.84 0.82 -17.18
C SER A 672 -23.78 -0.18 -18.33
N LEU A 673 -23.10 0.20 -19.43
CA LEU A 673 -22.98 -0.65 -20.61
C LEU A 673 -22.14 -1.90 -20.35
N LEU A 674 -21.12 -1.82 -19.49
CA LEU A 674 -20.34 -3.00 -19.10
C LEU A 674 -21.23 -4.01 -18.34
N ARG A 675 -22.03 -3.55 -17.37
CA ARG A 675 -22.98 -4.41 -16.65
C ARG A 675 -24.02 -5.02 -17.58
N GLU A 676 -24.57 -4.23 -18.50
CA GLU A 676 -25.54 -4.72 -19.49
C GLU A 676 -24.96 -5.80 -20.40
N ALA A 677 -23.71 -5.60 -20.87
CA ALA A 677 -23.02 -6.56 -21.72
C ALA A 677 -22.67 -7.87 -20.99
N ILE A 678 -22.40 -7.81 -19.68
CA ILE A 678 -22.07 -8.99 -18.86
C ILE A 678 -23.33 -9.76 -18.43
N ARG A 679 -24.46 -9.08 -18.20
CA ARG A 679 -25.73 -9.67 -17.75
C ARG A 679 -26.13 -10.97 -18.47
N PRO A 680 -26.14 -11.08 -19.81
CA PRO A 680 -26.53 -12.33 -20.48
C PRO A 680 -25.59 -13.50 -20.18
N LEU A 681 -24.31 -13.24 -19.92
CA LEU A 681 -23.28 -14.24 -19.61
C LEU A 681 -23.44 -14.83 -18.19
N ARG A 682 -24.25 -14.20 -17.32
CA ARG A 682 -24.49 -14.67 -15.94
C ARG A 682 -25.61 -15.70 -15.84
N SER A 683 -26.52 -15.77 -16.82
CA SER A 683 -27.73 -16.60 -16.72
C SER A 683 -27.45 -18.09 -16.98
N THR A 684 -27.88 -18.96 -16.06
CA THR A 684 -27.76 -20.42 -16.19
C THR A 684 -28.58 -21.01 -17.34
N LYS A 685 -29.57 -20.27 -17.86
CA LYS A 685 -30.36 -20.70 -19.04
C LYS A 685 -29.54 -20.70 -20.34
N GLY A 686 -28.45 -19.93 -20.42
CA GLY A 686 -27.53 -19.94 -21.57
C GLY A 686 -26.59 -21.16 -21.61
N ALA A 687 -26.50 -21.94 -20.53
CA ALA A 687 -25.75 -23.21 -20.55
C ALA A 687 -26.49 -24.32 -21.30
N ALA A 688 -27.83 -24.22 -21.38
CA ALA A 688 -28.69 -25.17 -22.11
C ALA A 688 -28.88 -24.79 -23.59
N GLU A 689 -28.84 -23.50 -23.93
CA GLU A 689 -28.75 -23.04 -25.31
C GLU A 689 -27.28 -22.85 -25.69
N LYS A 690 -26.66 -23.96 -26.10
CA LYS A 690 -25.43 -23.90 -26.91
C LYS A 690 -25.65 -22.87 -28.02
N HIS A 691 -24.96 -21.74 -27.93
CA HIS A 691 -24.83 -20.81 -29.05
C HIS A 691 -24.45 -21.64 -30.30
N PRO A 692 -25.09 -21.48 -31.47
CA PRO A 692 -24.91 -22.38 -32.63
C PRO A 692 -23.47 -22.44 -33.19
N LEU A 693 -22.55 -21.64 -32.64
CA LEU A 693 -21.11 -21.68 -32.92
C LEU A 693 -20.33 -22.69 -32.04
N ARG A 694 -20.95 -23.34 -31.05
CA ARG A 694 -20.30 -24.34 -30.17
C ARG A 694 -20.25 -25.76 -30.76
N GLU A 695 -21.04 -26.07 -31.80
CA GLU A 695 -21.08 -27.43 -32.41
C GLU A 695 -20.27 -27.58 -33.71
N ALA A 696 -19.87 -26.49 -34.36
CA ALA A 696 -19.13 -26.56 -35.62
C ALA A 696 -17.60 -26.79 -35.47
N ALA A 697 -17.08 -26.89 -34.24
CA ALA A 697 -15.64 -27.02 -33.98
C ALA A 697 -15.23 -28.34 -33.28
N ARG A 698 -16.13 -29.34 -33.26
CA ARG A 698 -15.85 -30.70 -32.73
C ARG A 698 -15.99 -31.81 -33.78
N LEU A 699 -15.81 -31.46 -35.06
CA LEU A 699 -15.62 -32.43 -36.15
C LEU A 699 -14.24 -32.26 -36.77
#